data_AF-A0A094DN08-F1
#
_entry.id   AF-A0A094DN08-F1
#
_cell.length_a   1.000
_cell.length_b   1.000
_cell.length_c   1.000
_cell.angle_alpha   90.00
_cell.angle_beta   90.00
_cell.angle_gamma   90.00
#
_symmetry.space_group_name_H-M   'P 1'
#
loop_
_entity.id
_entity.type
_entity.pdbx_description
1 polymer ?
#
loop_
_entity_poly.entity_id
_entity_poly.type
_entity_poly.pdbx_seq_one_letter_code
_entity_poly.pdbx_strand_id
1 'polypeptide(L)'
;MRSQTLLTAAAAIAVAKASKEVLATPPMGFNNWARFMCDLNETLFTQTADAMASNGLLAAGYDRINLDDCWMQMNRTDNGTLLWDTEKFPQGLPWLGRYLKQKGFHFGIYQDAGTSTCGGYPGSLGFEQIDADTFTNWGIDYLKLDGCNVPTAPGKTDPETYHGIYSHWHEILNKQASPLIFSESAPAYFCGTDNLTDWYSVMDWLPANGELARHSYDVATWGDANPWASIMTNYDQHIRVARYQSPGFFNDPDFLVSDYPELTIDEKRSQFALWASFSAPLIISAHIPDLGKEEIAFLTNKDLIDVDQDALAQQATLVSRDSTWDVFTKGLSNGDRLLTVLNRSPAAASTSIPLAHLGLSATCNFAVKDLWTGNASGFVSGEFKITNVPSHGTVVYRLTPSKNSCKAVTPTGIIMNTFSMNCLTAGAGPGKGSEVSSASCDFPGTQVWQVRADGSIRNVADQTKCLTDSGSGPITTAPCKGNPNQNWSYAMTGDLTNEGTGKCLTEGVEGQITTEACKYETNNQVYGLPVGVKLQGFAHDPNHVDTAFSYAEGLFGHGIASMLFAQESLYGCGRFYFALASLVFTSETAADRPRVWSGGNKKSLSAKEMETNAYNTATRVLAYQLLHAPETRCNSSVDFVVLVTSNVPKYTRDQLTADGAVVVEAKDIPLSWWVSTGVTRWKDQFLKLRLFEMTQYDRILFVDADTLIRGKLDDIFDELEVQRPANTLSRRIRRADEAPLPAQYMFAARSDNQLTGERRHPFPPLNTEVFSAGFWIAAPSQELFDYFMSILKHYRRFDPHTMEQSLLNYAFRRDGPMPWREMHYKWSATWPNSGDVEGHVVTLHEKFWKTGPQDLRKLWREQRGNMQRYFSKHAH
;
A
#
# COMPACT_ATOMS: atom_id res chain seq x y z
N MET A 1 -75.75 -30.30 -31.24
CA MET A 1 -76.24 -29.23 -30.34
C MET A 1 -75.62 -29.44 -28.97
N ARG A 2 -75.03 -28.36 -28.45
CA ARG A 2 -74.53 -28.04 -27.10
C ARG A 2 -74.76 -29.08 -25.98
N SER A 3 -73.71 -29.37 -25.22
CA SER A 3 -73.79 -29.22 -23.75
C SER A 3 -72.42 -28.89 -23.16
N GLN A 4 -72.43 -27.97 -22.21
CA GLN A 4 -71.28 -27.39 -21.51
C GLN A 4 -70.71 -28.37 -20.48
N THR A 5 -69.39 -28.35 -20.31
CA THR A 5 -68.76 -28.59 -19.00
C THR A 5 -67.55 -27.66 -18.88
N LEU A 6 -67.56 -26.81 -17.85
CA LEU A 6 -66.42 -25.97 -17.46
C LEU A 6 -65.20 -26.84 -17.13
N LEU A 7 -64.03 -26.46 -17.64
CA LEU A 7 -62.75 -26.82 -17.05
C LEU A 7 -62.03 -25.53 -16.65
N THR A 8 -61.87 -25.38 -15.33
CA THR A 8 -61.00 -24.40 -14.68
C THR A 8 -59.56 -24.63 -15.12
N ALA A 9 -58.98 -23.66 -15.84
CA ALA A 9 -57.55 -23.59 -16.10
C ALA A 9 -56.87 -22.95 -14.87
N ALA A 10 -56.17 -23.76 -14.08
CA ALA A 10 -55.20 -23.26 -13.12
C ALA A 10 -53.90 -22.95 -13.89
N ALA A 11 -53.61 -21.66 -14.07
CA ALA A 11 -52.32 -21.20 -14.55
C ALA A 11 -51.28 -21.40 -13.45
N ALA A 12 -50.39 -22.38 -13.64
CA ALA A 12 -49.17 -22.48 -12.86
C ALA A 12 -48.19 -21.40 -13.35
N ILE A 13 -48.06 -20.33 -12.58
CA ILE A 13 -46.96 -19.37 -12.74
C ILE A 13 -45.71 -20.06 -12.18
N ALA A 14 -44.89 -20.61 -13.07
CA ALA A 14 -43.52 -20.96 -12.74
C ALA A 14 -42.73 -19.64 -12.62
N VAL A 15 -42.46 -19.21 -11.40
CA VAL A 15 -41.47 -18.16 -11.13
C VAL A 15 -40.10 -18.77 -11.46
N ALA A 16 -39.59 -18.50 -12.65
CA ALA A 16 -38.19 -18.75 -12.96
C ALA A 16 -37.36 -17.87 -12.03
N LYS A 17 -36.62 -18.48 -11.10
CA LYS A 17 -35.55 -17.81 -10.37
C LYS A 17 -34.55 -17.31 -11.42
N ALA A 18 -34.41 -16.01 -11.59
CA ALA A 18 -33.38 -15.44 -12.44
C ALA A 18 -32.03 -15.94 -11.92
N SER A 19 -31.34 -16.79 -12.69
CA SER A 19 -29.93 -17.06 -12.46
C SER A 19 -29.19 -15.75 -12.69
N LYS A 20 -28.33 -15.34 -11.74
CA LYS A 20 -27.44 -14.18 -11.87
C LYS A 20 -26.80 -14.21 -13.26
N GLU A 21 -27.02 -13.17 -14.06
CA GLU A 21 -26.28 -13.02 -15.31
C GLU A 21 -24.82 -12.78 -14.92
N VAL A 22 -23.96 -13.77 -15.21
CA VAL A 22 -22.52 -13.65 -15.00
C VAL A 22 -22.03 -12.51 -15.87
N LEU A 23 -21.30 -11.56 -15.29
CA LEU A 23 -20.62 -10.52 -16.06
C LEU A 23 -19.58 -11.20 -16.95
N ALA A 24 -19.93 -11.38 -18.23
CA ALA A 24 -19.19 -12.26 -19.13
C ALA A 24 -17.84 -11.67 -19.56
N THR A 25 -17.72 -10.35 -19.59
CA THR A 25 -16.53 -9.59 -20.00
C THR A 25 -16.31 -8.41 -19.05
N PRO A 26 -15.08 -7.89 -18.92
CA PRO A 26 -14.80 -6.80 -17.98
C PRO A 26 -15.60 -5.54 -18.33
N PRO A 27 -16.02 -4.74 -17.34
CA PRO A 27 -16.82 -3.54 -17.59
C PRO A 27 -16.00 -2.45 -18.28
N MET A 28 -16.66 -1.68 -19.16
CA MET A 28 -16.08 -0.53 -19.85
C MET A 28 -16.92 0.72 -19.55
N GLY A 29 -16.28 1.87 -19.29
CA GLY A 29 -17.04 3.06 -18.96
C GLY A 29 -16.22 4.24 -18.47
N PHE A 30 -16.82 5.03 -17.59
CA PHE A 30 -16.25 6.23 -16.99
C PHE A 30 -16.36 6.19 -15.47
N ASN A 31 -15.37 6.77 -14.79
CA ASN A 31 -15.42 7.12 -13.37
C ASN A 31 -14.72 8.47 -13.16
N ASN A 32 -15.21 9.32 -12.26
CA ASN A 32 -14.66 10.67 -12.07
C ASN A 32 -13.39 10.76 -11.19
N TRP A 33 -13.04 9.72 -10.44
CA TRP A 33 -12.15 9.84 -9.27
C TRP A 33 -10.74 10.34 -9.58
N ALA A 34 -9.98 9.66 -10.44
CA ALA A 34 -8.57 10.01 -10.67
C ALA A 34 -8.41 11.41 -11.28
N ARG A 35 -9.42 11.91 -12.01
CA ARG A 35 -9.36 13.22 -12.67
C ARG A 35 -9.93 14.36 -11.84
N PHE A 36 -11.03 14.11 -11.14
CA PHE A 36 -11.85 15.16 -10.53
C PHE A 36 -11.93 15.04 -9.02
N MET A 37 -11.71 13.86 -8.44
CA MET A 37 -11.95 13.58 -7.03
C MET A 37 -13.34 14.11 -6.62
N CYS A 38 -13.39 15.02 -5.64
CA CYS A 38 -14.60 15.65 -5.12
C CYS A 38 -15.07 16.88 -5.91
N ASP A 39 -14.35 17.32 -6.95
CA ASP A 39 -14.78 18.39 -7.86
C ASP A 39 -15.78 17.86 -8.91
N LEU A 40 -16.96 17.47 -8.41
CA LEU A 40 -18.01 16.82 -9.19
C LEU A 40 -19.37 17.50 -8.99
N ASN A 41 -20.22 17.40 -10.00
CA ASN A 41 -21.63 17.78 -9.97
C ASN A 41 -22.43 17.04 -11.06
N GLU A 42 -23.75 17.18 -11.06
CA GLU A 42 -24.66 16.58 -12.06
C GLU A 42 -24.29 16.93 -13.52
N THR A 43 -23.74 18.13 -13.75
CA THR A 43 -23.35 18.58 -15.09
C THR A 43 -22.17 17.79 -15.62
N LEU A 44 -21.19 17.44 -14.78
CA LEU A 44 -20.06 16.60 -15.15
C LEU A 44 -20.54 15.28 -15.78
N PHE A 45 -21.46 14.58 -15.12
CA PHE A 45 -21.95 13.27 -15.59
C PHE A 45 -22.82 13.38 -16.84
N THR A 46 -23.68 14.40 -16.92
CA THR A 46 -24.54 14.61 -18.10
C THR A 46 -23.72 14.98 -19.34
N GLN A 47 -22.73 15.88 -19.20
CA GLN A 47 -21.81 16.25 -20.29
C GLN A 47 -20.90 15.10 -20.70
N THR A 48 -20.38 14.33 -19.75
CA THR A 48 -19.59 13.13 -20.04
C THR A 48 -20.40 12.12 -20.84
N ALA A 49 -21.64 11.82 -20.42
CA ALA A 49 -22.52 10.91 -21.16
C ALA A 49 -22.83 11.40 -22.59
N ASP A 50 -23.12 12.69 -22.76
CA ASP A 50 -23.34 13.29 -24.07
C ASP A 50 -22.09 13.23 -24.97
N ALA A 51 -20.93 13.54 -24.39
CA ALA A 51 -19.65 13.47 -25.09
C ALA A 51 -19.34 12.04 -25.53
N MET A 52 -19.44 11.05 -24.62
CA MET A 52 -19.23 9.63 -24.90
C MET A 52 -20.17 9.09 -26.00
N ALA A 53 -21.43 9.53 -26.00
CA ALA A 53 -22.37 9.17 -27.06
C ALA A 53 -21.99 9.80 -28.41
N SER A 54 -21.52 11.06 -28.39
CA SER A 54 -21.20 11.81 -29.61
C SER A 54 -19.86 11.44 -30.25
N ASN A 55 -18.84 11.11 -29.45
CA ASN A 55 -17.48 10.82 -29.90
C ASN A 55 -17.24 9.33 -30.19
N GLY A 56 -18.26 8.49 -30.01
CA GLY A 56 -18.24 7.07 -30.37
C GLY A 56 -17.81 6.12 -29.24
N LEU A 57 -17.47 6.61 -28.05
CA LEU A 57 -17.12 5.75 -26.90
C LEU A 57 -18.29 4.82 -26.53
N LEU A 58 -19.52 5.32 -26.44
CA LEU A 58 -20.68 4.46 -26.15
C LEU A 58 -20.84 3.37 -27.23
N ALA A 59 -20.70 3.73 -28.51
CA ALA A 59 -20.78 2.78 -29.62
C ALA A 59 -19.63 1.76 -29.63
N ALA A 60 -18.49 2.10 -29.02
CA ALA A 60 -17.35 1.21 -28.84
C ALA A 60 -17.51 0.26 -27.63
N GLY A 61 -18.54 0.44 -26.80
CA GLY A 61 -18.86 -0.43 -25.66
C GLY A 61 -18.69 0.23 -24.28
N TYR A 62 -18.27 1.49 -24.20
CA TYR A 62 -18.18 2.21 -22.92
C TYR A 62 -19.58 2.64 -22.46
N ASP A 63 -20.30 1.74 -21.81
CA ASP A 63 -21.70 1.90 -21.45
C ASP A 63 -21.94 2.20 -19.96
N ARG A 64 -20.90 2.29 -19.14
CA ARG A 64 -21.02 2.64 -17.71
C ARG A 64 -20.62 4.07 -17.41
N ILE A 65 -21.40 4.72 -16.55
CA ILE A 65 -21.05 5.98 -15.88
C ILE A 65 -21.06 5.71 -14.38
N ASN A 66 -19.91 5.74 -13.74
CA ASN A 66 -19.76 5.46 -12.30
C ASN A 66 -19.49 6.76 -11.55
N LEU A 67 -20.35 7.07 -10.58
CA LEU A 67 -20.20 8.19 -9.65
C LEU A 67 -19.36 7.74 -8.45
N ASP A 68 -18.18 8.34 -8.27
CA ASP A 68 -17.27 8.03 -7.17
C ASP A 68 -17.60 8.83 -5.88
N ASP A 69 -16.72 8.78 -4.86
CA ASP A 69 -16.94 9.40 -3.55
C ASP A 69 -17.26 10.92 -3.64
N CYS A 70 -17.68 11.53 -2.52
CA CYS A 70 -18.07 12.93 -2.38
C CYS A 70 -19.43 13.32 -3.00
N TRP A 71 -20.32 12.35 -3.27
CA TRP A 71 -21.65 12.63 -3.85
C TRP A 71 -22.76 12.94 -2.82
N MET A 72 -22.56 12.54 -1.56
CA MET A 72 -23.60 12.51 -0.54
C MET A 72 -23.52 13.68 0.46
N GLN A 73 -24.56 13.86 1.26
CA GLN A 73 -24.53 14.76 2.42
C GLN A 73 -23.76 14.13 3.58
N MET A 74 -23.29 14.96 4.52
CA MET A 74 -22.58 14.51 5.72
C MET A 74 -23.46 13.75 6.72
N ASN A 75 -24.78 13.79 6.56
CA ASN A 75 -25.72 13.14 7.47
C ASN A 75 -26.66 12.20 6.71
N ARG A 76 -26.97 11.06 7.33
CA ARG A 76 -28.09 10.20 6.96
C ARG A 76 -29.41 10.82 7.45
N THR A 77 -30.52 10.38 6.88
CA THR A 77 -31.85 10.64 7.44
C THR A 77 -32.05 9.93 8.78
N ASP A 78 -33.10 10.30 9.52
CA ASP A 78 -33.46 9.68 10.81
C ASP A 78 -33.69 8.16 10.74
N ASN A 79 -34.06 7.63 9.57
CA ASN A 79 -34.25 6.20 9.36
C ASN A 79 -32.97 5.47 8.88
N GLY A 80 -31.84 6.18 8.79
CA GLY A 80 -30.56 5.64 8.37
C GLY A 80 -30.28 5.71 6.86
N THR A 81 -31.21 6.18 6.02
CA THR A 81 -31.00 6.25 4.55
C THR A 81 -30.03 7.36 4.16
N LEU A 82 -29.16 7.10 3.18
CA LEU A 82 -28.25 8.08 2.57
C LEU A 82 -29.01 9.19 1.82
N LEU A 83 -28.42 10.38 1.80
CA LEU A 83 -28.91 11.56 1.07
C LEU A 83 -27.87 12.03 0.07
N TRP A 84 -28.27 12.31 -1.17
CA TRP A 84 -27.40 13.00 -2.12
C TRP A 84 -27.27 14.48 -1.76
N ASP A 85 -26.13 15.07 -2.10
CA ASP A 85 -25.93 16.51 -2.01
C ASP A 85 -26.81 17.23 -3.05
N THR A 86 -27.76 18.04 -2.60
CA THR A 86 -28.72 18.73 -3.47
C THR A 86 -28.13 19.94 -4.21
N GLU A 87 -26.98 20.45 -3.78
CA GLU A 87 -26.27 21.50 -4.53
C GLU A 87 -25.50 20.87 -5.69
N LYS A 88 -24.86 19.72 -5.46
CA LYS A 88 -24.17 18.96 -6.52
C LYS A 88 -25.15 18.29 -7.49
N PHE A 89 -26.26 17.76 -6.98
CA PHE A 89 -27.28 17.00 -7.73
C PHE A 89 -28.69 17.58 -7.51
N PRO A 90 -28.99 18.75 -8.10
CA PRO A 90 -30.25 19.45 -7.86
C PRO A 90 -31.49 18.70 -8.36
N GLN A 91 -31.37 17.82 -9.37
CA GLN A 91 -32.47 16.97 -9.83
C GLN A 91 -32.51 15.60 -9.15
N GLY A 92 -31.43 15.26 -8.42
CA GLY A 92 -31.26 14.04 -7.64
C GLY A 92 -30.78 12.83 -8.43
N LEU A 93 -30.16 11.88 -7.73
CA LEU A 93 -29.60 10.67 -8.36
C LEU A 93 -30.62 9.79 -9.10
N PRO A 94 -31.89 9.64 -8.67
CA PRO A 94 -32.89 8.95 -9.48
C PRO A 94 -33.17 9.60 -10.84
N TRP A 95 -33.06 10.94 -10.92
CA TRP A 95 -33.18 11.63 -12.20
C TRP A 95 -31.96 11.36 -13.07
N LEU A 96 -30.75 11.44 -12.51
CA LEU A 96 -29.51 11.16 -13.24
C LEU A 96 -29.48 9.73 -13.78
N GLY A 97 -29.85 8.73 -12.97
CA GLY A 97 -29.96 7.34 -13.41
C GLY A 97 -30.95 7.17 -14.57
N ARG A 98 -32.11 7.83 -14.53
CA ARG A 98 -33.06 7.84 -15.67
C ARG A 98 -32.50 8.52 -16.91
N TYR A 99 -31.80 9.64 -16.74
CA TYR A 99 -31.14 10.37 -17.84
C TYR A 99 -30.12 9.48 -18.55
N LEU A 100 -29.22 8.86 -17.78
CA LEU A 100 -28.19 7.96 -18.27
C LEU A 100 -28.81 6.75 -19.00
N LYS A 101 -29.80 6.11 -18.38
CA LYS A 101 -30.53 4.98 -18.97
C LYS A 101 -31.22 5.34 -20.29
N GLN A 102 -31.83 6.52 -20.39
CA GLN A 102 -32.45 6.99 -21.64
C GLN A 102 -31.43 7.20 -22.77
N LYS A 103 -30.16 7.40 -22.45
CA LYS A 103 -29.05 7.52 -23.39
C LYS A 103 -28.32 6.21 -23.68
N GLY A 104 -28.76 5.11 -23.06
CA GLY A 104 -28.14 3.79 -23.22
C GLY A 104 -26.97 3.52 -22.28
N PHE A 105 -26.81 4.30 -21.21
CA PHE A 105 -25.81 4.05 -20.18
C PHE A 105 -26.40 3.35 -18.94
N HIS A 106 -25.54 2.60 -18.29
CA HIS A 106 -25.68 2.04 -16.95
C HIS A 106 -25.12 3.02 -15.91
N PHE A 107 -25.69 3.03 -14.70
CA PHE A 107 -25.32 3.97 -13.65
C PHE A 107 -24.75 3.24 -12.43
N GLY A 108 -23.48 3.52 -12.13
CA GLY A 108 -22.80 3.01 -10.95
C GLY A 108 -22.62 4.04 -9.86
N ILE A 109 -22.47 3.55 -8.62
CA ILE A 109 -22.24 4.38 -7.45
C ILE A 109 -21.07 3.85 -6.61
N TYR A 110 -20.44 4.75 -5.87
CA TYR A 110 -19.44 4.45 -4.87
C TYR A 110 -20.06 4.40 -3.47
N GLN A 111 -19.56 3.47 -2.66
CA GLN A 111 -19.70 3.52 -1.23
C GLN A 111 -18.53 2.83 -0.50
N ASP A 112 -18.51 2.87 0.83
CA ASP A 112 -17.45 2.30 1.67
C ASP A 112 -17.95 1.24 2.67
N ALA A 113 -17.17 0.18 2.86
CA ALA A 113 -17.40 -0.92 3.79
C ALA A 113 -17.26 -0.53 5.28
N GLY A 114 -16.60 0.59 5.57
CA GLY A 114 -16.36 1.09 6.91
C GLY A 114 -17.43 2.04 7.45
N THR A 115 -17.10 2.71 8.54
CA THR A 115 -18.01 3.65 9.23
C THR A 115 -18.11 5.01 8.55
N SER A 116 -17.09 5.36 7.77
CA SER A 116 -17.05 6.57 6.93
C SER A 116 -16.30 6.27 5.64
N THR A 117 -16.67 6.94 4.55
CA THR A 117 -15.92 6.86 3.28
C THR A 117 -14.51 7.43 3.42
N CYS A 118 -13.67 7.21 2.42
CA CYS A 118 -12.34 7.83 2.38
C CYS A 118 -12.39 9.37 2.45
N GLY A 119 -13.41 9.98 1.85
CA GLY A 119 -13.70 11.42 1.94
C GLY A 119 -14.36 11.88 3.25
N GLY A 120 -14.63 10.96 4.20
CA GLY A 120 -15.21 11.26 5.51
C GLY A 120 -16.74 11.35 5.53
N TYR A 121 -17.43 10.93 4.47
CA TYR A 121 -18.90 10.87 4.41
C TYR A 121 -19.43 9.63 5.13
N PRO A 122 -20.74 9.50 5.40
CA PRO A 122 -21.29 8.30 6.04
C PRO A 122 -21.00 7.01 5.25
N GLY A 123 -20.25 6.08 5.86
CA GLY A 123 -19.99 4.74 5.31
C GLY A 123 -21.15 3.79 5.58
N SER A 124 -21.11 2.58 5.03
CA SER A 124 -22.25 1.66 5.05
C SER A 124 -22.21 0.58 6.11
N LEU A 125 -21.18 0.50 6.96
CA LEU A 125 -21.13 -0.50 8.01
C LEU A 125 -22.36 -0.42 8.94
N GLY A 126 -23.14 -1.49 9.00
CA GLY A 126 -24.40 -1.57 9.74
C GLY A 126 -25.64 -1.01 9.02
N PHE A 127 -25.50 -0.50 7.80
CA PHE A 127 -26.56 0.03 6.93
C PHE A 127 -26.62 -0.66 5.56
N GLU A 128 -25.92 -1.78 5.38
CA GLU A 128 -25.65 -2.42 4.09
C GLU A 128 -26.95 -2.73 3.32
N GLN A 129 -27.94 -3.34 3.99
CA GLN A 129 -29.24 -3.64 3.36
C GLN A 129 -30.02 -2.38 2.97
N ILE A 130 -30.02 -1.36 3.83
CA ILE A 130 -30.73 -0.08 3.58
C ILE A 130 -30.10 0.62 2.37
N ASP A 131 -28.77 0.64 2.30
CA ASP A 131 -28.04 1.29 1.23
C ASP A 131 -28.20 0.52 -0.09
N ALA A 132 -28.11 -0.81 -0.08
CA ALA A 132 -28.36 -1.65 -1.24
C ALA A 132 -29.77 -1.44 -1.83
N ASP A 133 -30.79 -1.35 -0.98
CA ASP A 133 -32.17 -1.08 -1.40
C ASP A 133 -32.30 0.35 -1.93
N THR A 134 -31.62 1.31 -1.33
CA THR A 134 -31.58 2.71 -1.77
C THR A 134 -30.99 2.83 -3.18
N PHE A 135 -29.85 2.19 -3.42
CA PHE A 135 -29.19 2.18 -4.74
C PHE A 135 -30.08 1.56 -5.81
N THR A 136 -30.71 0.42 -5.51
CA THR A 136 -31.67 -0.22 -6.42
C THR A 136 -32.84 0.71 -6.75
N ASN A 137 -33.39 1.41 -5.75
CA ASN A 137 -34.49 2.35 -5.94
C ASN A 137 -34.10 3.58 -6.77
N TRP A 138 -32.83 3.97 -6.75
CA TRP A 138 -32.31 5.05 -7.59
C TRP A 138 -31.97 4.60 -9.01
N GLY A 139 -32.03 3.29 -9.29
CA GLY A 139 -31.72 2.70 -10.60
C GLY A 139 -30.23 2.49 -10.82
N ILE A 140 -29.45 2.34 -9.75
CA ILE A 140 -28.05 1.91 -9.80
C ILE A 140 -27.98 0.43 -10.17
N ASP A 141 -26.96 0.04 -10.93
CA ASP A 141 -26.68 -1.35 -11.31
C ASP A 141 -25.20 -1.76 -11.10
N TYR A 142 -24.37 -0.88 -10.55
CA TYR A 142 -22.97 -1.12 -10.24
C TYR A 142 -22.60 -0.46 -8.89
N LEU A 143 -21.93 -1.19 -8.02
CA LEU A 143 -21.43 -0.71 -6.73
C LEU A 143 -19.90 -0.89 -6.68
N LYS A 144 -19.16 0.22 -6.61
CA LYS A 144 -17.78 0.23 -6.12
C LYS A 144 -17.83 0.32 -4.61
N LEU A 145 -17.31 -0.69 -3.91
CA LEU A 145 -17.23 -0.70 -2.45
C LEU A 145 -15.78 -0.59 -2.00
N ASP A 146 -15.52 0.48 -1.25
CA ASP A 146 -14.21 0.82 -0.70
C ASP A 146 -14.01 0.26 0.72
N GLY A 147 -12.87 0.54 1.35
CA GLY A 147 -12.50 -0.03 2.66
C GLY A 147 -11.98 0.96 3.69
N CYS A 148 -12.15 2.27 3.51
CA CYS A 148 -11.67 3.23 4.49
C CYS A 148 -12.43 3.10 5.83
N ASN A 149 -11.76 3.34 6.95
CA ASN A 149 -12.40 3.41 8.27
C ASN A 149 -13.19 2.12 8.66
N VAL A 150 -12.74 0.96 8.22
CA VAL A 150 -13.24 -0.36 8.67
C VAL A 150 -12.70 -0.66 10.07
N PRO A 151 -13.57 -0.78 11.10
CA PRO A 151 -13.13 -1.09 12.46
C PRO A 151 -12.95 -2.60 12.66
N THR A 152 -11.75 -3.00 13.03
CA THR A 152 -11.45 -4.40 13.39
C THR A 152 -11.70 -4.65 14.87
N ALA A 153 -12.54 -5.65 15.16
CA ALA A 153 -12.86 -6.03 16.53
C ALA A 153 -11.66 -6.72 17.22
N PRO A 154 -11.48 -6.56 18.54
CA PRO A 154 -10.42 -7.26 19.27
C PRO A 154 -10.47 -8.78 19.06
N GLY A 155 -9.33 -9.36 18.70
CA GLY A 155 -9.20 -10.80 18.45
C GLY A 155 -9.56 -11.24 17.02
N LYS A 156 -9.89 -10.31 16.12
CA LYS A 156 -9.96 -10.54 14.67
C LYS A 156 -8.80 -9.85 13.96
N THR A 157 -8.40 -10.36 12.81
CA THR A 157 -7.48 -9.68 11.90
C THR A 157 -8.25 -8.75 10.96
N ASP A 158 -7.53 -7.81 10.32
CA ASP A 158 -8.11 -6.95 9.28
C ASP A 158 -8.62 -7.77 8.08
N PRO A 159 -7.86 -8.76 7.52
CA PRO A 159 -8.37 -9.62 6.45
C PRO A 159 -9.66 -10.36 6.82
N GLU A 160 -9.77 -10.89 8.05
CA GLU A 160 -11.00 -11.56 8.53
C GLU A 160 -12.19 -10.60 8.61
N THR A 161 -11.93 -9.35 9.01
CA THR A 161 -12.97 -8.32 9.13
C THR A 161 -13.47 -7.91 7.75
N TYR A 162 -12.56 -7.65 6.80
CA TYR A 162 -12.91 -7.35 5.42
C TYR A 162 -13.65 -8.50 4.76
N HIS A 163 -13.17 -9.74 4.91
CA HIS A 163 -13.85 -10.92 4.38
C HIS A 163 -15.30 -11.01 4.89
N GLY A 164 -15.52 -10.79 6.20
CA GLY A 164 -16.86 -10.78 6.79
C GLY A 164 -17.79 -9.71 6.20
N ILE A 165 -17.30 -8.48 6.02
CA ILE A 165 -18.10 -7.36 5.52
C ILE A 165 -18.40 -7.52 4.02
N TYR A 166 -17.40 -7.85 3.20
CA TYR A 166 -17.57 -8.02 1.75
C TYR A 166 -18.44 -9.24 1.43
N SER A 167 -18.28 -10.34 2.17
CA SER A 167 -19.19 -11.50 2.05
C SER A 167 -20.63 -11.12 2.42
N HIS A 168 -20.83 -10.30 3.46
CA HIS A 168 -22.15 -9.84 3.84
C HIS A 168 -22.81 -8.98 2.76
N TRP A 169 -22.05 -8.06 2.16
CA TRP A 169 -22.48 -7.30 0.99
C TRP A 169 -22.87 -8.22 -0.17
N HIS A 170 -22.01 -9.18 -0.51
CA HIS A 170 -22.31 -10.17 -1.55
C HIS A 170 -23.63 -10.92 -1.29
N GLU A 171 -23.87 -11.37 -0.06
CA GLU A 171 -25.11 -12.02 0.33
C GLU A 171 -26.35 -11.15 0.16
N ILE A 172 -26.24 -9.85 0.47
CA ILE A 172 -27.31 -8.87 0.30
C ILE A 172 -27.60 -8.68 -1.20
N LEU A 173 -26.57 -8.38 -2.00
CA LEU A 173 -26.70 -8.12 -3.43
C LEU A 173 -27.27 -9.33 -4.18
N ASN A 174 -26.83 -10.55 -3.85
CA ASN A 174 -27.35 -11.78 -4.47
C ASN A 174 -28.83 -12.06 -4.18
N LYS A 175 -29.41 -11.47 -3.13
CA LYS A 175 -30.83 -11.61 -2.81
C LYS A 175 -31.70 -10.60 -3.54
N GLN A 176 -31.11 -9.57 -4.16
CA GLN A 176 -31.85 -8.57 -4.92
C GLN A 176 -32.43 -9.17 -6.21
N ALA A 177 -33.57 -8.63 -6.66
CA ALA A 177 -34.21 -9.08 -7.90
C ALA A 177 -33.36 -8.79 -9.14
N SER A 178 -32.50 -7.77 -9.06
CA SER A 178 -31.50 -7.42 -10.07
C SER A 178 -30.22 -7.04 -9.32
N PRO A 179 -29.33 -8.00 -9.04
CA PRO A 179 -28.10 -7.75 -8.30
C PRO A 179 -27.24 -6.70 -8.99
N LEU A 180 -26.62 -5.82 -8.19
CA LEU A 180 -25.61 -4.87 -8.66
C LEU A 180 -24.33 -5.63 -9.05
N ILE A 181 -23.61 -5.14 -10.07
CA ILE A 181 -22.22 -5.53 -10.30
C ILE A 181 -21.40 -5.02 -9.11
N PHE A 182 -20.64 -5.91 -8.47
CA PHE A 182 -19.92 -5.62 -7.26
C PHE A 182 -18.42 -5.53 -7.51
N SER A 183 -17.91 -4.31 -7.37
CA SER A 183 -16.51 -3.93 -7.57
C SER A 183 -15.84 -3.73 -6.23
N GLU A 184 -14.95 -4.63 -5.88
CA GLU A 184 -14.40 -4.77 -4.55
C GLU A 184 -13.02 -4.10 -4.43
N SER A 185 -12.84 -3.16 -3.50
CA SER A 185 -11.54 -2.51 -3.27
C SER A 185 -10.73 -3.11 -2.11
N ALA A 186 -11.22 -4.18 -1.47
CA ALA A 186 -10.60 -4.76 -0.28
C ALA A 186 -9.08 -4.99 -0.40
N PRO A 187 -8.52 -5.61 -1.47
CA PRO A 187 -7.09 -5.87 -1.52
C PRO A 187 -6.22 -4.62 -1.59
N ALA A 188 -6.74 -3.48 -2.08
CA ALA A 188 -5.96 -2.24 -2.16
C ALA A 188 -5.42 -1.81 -0.78
N TYR A 189 -6.11 -2.19 0.30
CA TYR A 189 -5.75 -1.90 1.69
C TYR A 189 -4.66 -2.82 2.27
N PHE A 190 -4.32 -3.89 1.56
CA PHE A 190 -3.31 -4.88 2.00
C PHE A 190 -2.09 -4.93 1.06
N CYS A 191 -2.10 -4.16 -0.02
CA CYS A 191 -1.05 -4.20 -1.03
C CYS A 191 0.22 -3.40 -0.62
N GLY A 192 1.34 -3.67 -1.29
CA GLY A 192 2.56 -2.86 -1.15
C GLY A 192 3.28 -2.96 0.21
N THR A 193 3.08 -4.06 0.93
CA THR A 193 3.73 -4.34 2.22
C THR A 193 4.96 -5.26 2.04
N ASP A 194 5.80 -5.35 3.08
CA ASP A 194 6.92 -6.32 3.12
C ASP A 194 6.46 -7.77 3.39
N ASN A 195 5.15 -7.99 3.55
CA ASN A 195 4.56 -9.32 3.65
C ASN A 195 3.16 -9.36 3.02
N LEU A 196 3.05 -10.06 1.89
CA LEU A 196 1.79 -10.14 1.13
C LEU A 196 0.84 -11.26 1.61
N THR A 197 1.12 -11.94 2.72
CA THR A 197 0.24 -13.01 3.25
C THR A 197 -1.21 -12.54 3.40
N ASP A 198 -1.42 -11.37 3.99
CA ASP A 198 -2.76 -10.80 4.18
C ASP A 198 -3.40 -10.41 2.84
N TRP A 199 -2.60 -9.83 1.93
CA TRP A 199 -3.07 -9.46 0.58
C TRP A 199 -3.53 -10.68 -0.21
N TYR A 200 -2.76 -11.77 -0.20
CA TYR A 200 -3.17 -12.99 -0.89
C TYR A 200 -4.40 -13.64 -0.24
N SER A 201 -4.45 -13.68 1.10
CA SER A 201 -5.61 -14.18 1.83
C SER A 201 -6.88 -13.39 1.46
N VAL A 202 -6.75 -12.09 1.20
CA VAL A 202 -7.84 -11.24 0.68
C VAL A 202 -8.19 -11.57 -0.77
N MET A 203 -7.19 -11.71 -1.64
CA MET A 203 -7.40 -12.06 -3.05
C MET A 203 -8.13 -13.39 -3.25
N ASP A 204 -7.92 -14.37 -2.38
CA ASP A 204 -8.46 -15.73 -2.52
C ASP A 204 -9.99 -15.83 -2.45
N TRP A 205 -10.66 -15.01 -1.63
CA TRP A 205 -12.11 -15.10 -1.46
C TRP A 205 -12.91 -14.18 -2.38
N LEU A 206 -12.27 -13.19 -3.02
CA LEU A 206 -12.96 -12.21 -3.87
C LEU A 206 -13.64 -12.83 -5.11
N PRO A 207 -13.06 -13.82 -5.82
CA PRO A 207 -13.75 -14.45 -6.94
C PRO A 207 -15.07 -15.13 -6.56
N ALA A 208 -15.26 -15.46 -5.28
CA ALA A 208 -16.52 -15.99 -4.78
C ALA A 208 -17.52 -14.89 -4.36
N ASN A 209 -17.04 -13.67 -4.12
CA ASN A 209 -17.79 -12.57 -3.49
C ASN A 209 -18.07 -11.38 -4.39
N GLY A 210 -17.48 -11.26 -5.57
CA GLY A 210 -17.77 -10.15 -6.49
C GLY A 210 -17.41 -10.44 -7.94
N GLU A 211 -17.61 -9.44 -8.78
CA GLU A 211 -17.36 -9.54 -10.23
C GLU A 211 -15.99 -8.97 -10.63
N LEU A 212 -15.40 -8.12 -9.80
CA LEU A 212 -14.09 -7.54 -10.04
C LEU A 212 -13.48 -6.99 -8.76
N ALA A 213 -12.16 -6.96 -8.69
CA ALA A 213 -11.45 -6.43 -7.54
C ALA A 213 -10.25 -5.56 -7.90
N ARG A 214 -10.18 -4.38 -7.27
CA ARG A 214 -9.00 -3.51 -7.25
C ARG A 214 -7.94 -4.16 -6.37
N HIS A 215 -6.79 -4.49 -6.94
CA HIS A 215 -5.73 -5.25 -6.24
C HIS A 215 -4.49 -4.42 -5.87
N SER A 216 -4.49 -3.12 -6.18
CA SER A 216 -3.38 -2.19 -5.95
C SER A 216 -3.85 -0.82 -5.47
N TYR A 217 -2.89 0.01 -5.06
CA TYR A 217 -3.07 1.46 -4.91
C TYR A 217 -3.70 2.11 -6.15
N ASP A 218 -4.25 3.30 -5.94
CA ASP A 218 -4.82 4.11 -7.02
C ASP A 218 -3.76 4.53 -8.05
N VAL A 219 -4.15 4.60 -9.32
CA VAL A 219 -3.42 5.34 -10.35
C VAL A 219 -3.43 6.81 -9.95
N ALA A 220 -2.27 7.32 -9.58
CA ALA A 220 -2.10 8.66 -9.06
C ALA A 220 -1.82 9.69 -10.16
N THR A 221 -2.75 10.63 -10.29
CA THR A 221 -2.71 11.80 -11.20
C THR A 221 -2.85 13.12 -10.44
N TRP A 222 -2.42 13.15 -9.18
CA TRP A 222 -2.55 14.32 -8.32
C TRP A 222 -1.26 14.63 -7.55
N GLY A 223 -1.18 15.87 -7.06
CA GLY A 223 0.01 16.35 -6.37
C GLY A 223 1.25 16.26 -7.25
N ASP A 224 2.36 15.80 -6.68
CA ASP A 224 3.64 15.63 -7.39
C ASP A 224 3.84 14.19 -7.92
N ALA A 225 2.75 13.45 -8.18
CA ALA A 225 2.85 12.10 -8.71
C ALA A 225 3.47 12.10 -10.12
N ASN A 226 4.30 11.09 -10.41
CA ASN A 226 4.70 10.76 -11.78
C ASN A 226 3.65 9.76 -12.32
N PRO A 227 2.76 10.16 -13.24
CA PRO A 227 1.63 9.34 -13.66
C PRO A 227 2.08 8.05 -14.34
N TRP A 228 3.13 8.10 -15.17
CA TRP A 228 3.66 6.90 -15.82
C TRP A 228 4.21 5.91 -14.80
N ALA A 229 4.99 6.38 -13.82
CA ALA A 229 5.49 5.52 -12.75
C ALA A 229 4.35 4.93 -11.90
N SER A 230 3.25 5.68 -11.71
CA SER A 230 2.06 5.17 -11.03
C SER A 230 1.37 4.08 -11.85
N ILE A 231 1.14 4.30 -13.14
CA ILE A 231 0.58 3.29 -14.06
C ILE A 231 1.43 2.01 -14.01
N MET A 232 2.75 2.16 -14.04
CA MET A 232 3.67 1.02 -13.96
C MET A 232 3.65 0.31 -12.60
N THR A 233 3.32 1.01 -11.51
CA THR A 233 3.10 0.39 -10.19
C THR A 233 1.88 -0.51 -10.20
N ASN A 234 0.76 -0.04 -10.76
CA ASN A 234 -0.47 -0.81 -10.91
C ASN A 234 -0.26 -2.02 -11.83
N TYR A 235 0.45 -1.81 -12.94
CA TYR A 235 0.88 -2.89 -13.84
C TYR A 235 1.72 -3.96 -13.11
N ASP A 236 2.70 -3.57 -12.29
CA ASP A 236 3.57 -4.52 -11.58
C ASP A 236 2.83 -5.32 -10.50
N GLN A 237 1.72 -4.80 -9.96
CA GLN A 237 0.79 -5.59 -9.14
C GLN A 237 -0.07 -6.51 -9.99
N HIS A 238 -0.58 -6.00 -11.11
CA HIS A 238 -1.48 -6.73 -11.97
C HIS A 238 -0.87 -8.01 -12.56
N ILE A 239 0.42 -8.02 -12.88
CA ILE A 239 1.11 -9.23 -13.39
C ILE A 239 1.20 -10.37 -12.37
N ARG A 240 0.79 -10.16 -11.10
CA ARG A 240 0.77 -11.19 -10.04
C ARG A 240 -0.52 -12.01 -10.01
N VAL A 241 -1.62 -11.47 -10.54
CA VAL A 241 -3.00 -11.92 -10.21
C VAL A 241 -3.71 -12.74 -11.29
N ALA A 242 -3.03 -13.07 -12.40
CA ALA A 242 -3.65 -13.77 -13.53
C ALA A 242 -4.40 -15.07 -13.18
N ARG A 243 -4.02 -15.75 -12.08
CA ARG A 243 -4.66 -16.98 -11.60
C ARG A 243 -6.08 -16.79 -11.05
N TYR A 244 -6.44 -15.57 -10.64
CA TYR A 244 -7.78 -15.27 -10.13
C TYR A 244 -8.78 -14.96 -11.25
N GLN A 245 -8.28 -14.53 -12.42
CA GLN A 245 -9.15 -14.05 -13.48
C GLN A 245 -9.88 -15.18 -14.19
N SER A 246 -11.19 -15.02 -14.32
CA SER A 246 -12.06 -15.95 -15.05
C SER A 246 -13.33 -15.24 -15.51
N PRO A 247 -14.10 -15.80 -16.48
CA PRO A 247 -15.41 -15.22 -16.79
C PRO A 247 -16.27 -15.10 -15.53
N GLY A 248 -16.67 -13.87 -15.19
CA GLY A 248 -17.37 -13.55 -13.96
C GLY A 248 -16.52 -12.97 -12.83
N PHE A 249 -15.18 -12.95 -12.95
CA PHE A 249 -14.28 -12.23 -12.04
C PHE A 249 -13.09 -11.61 -12.78
N PHE A 250 -12.96 -10.28 -12.70
CA PHE A 250 -11.92 -9.52 -13.40
C PHE A 250 -10.98 -8.82 -12.41
N ASN A 251 -9.67 -8.95 -12.64
CA ASN A 251 -8.70 -8.18 -11.88
C ASN A 251 -8.74 -6.72 -12.37
N ASP A 252 -8.82 -5.75 -11.45
CA ASP A 252 -8.91 -4.32 -11.78
C ASP A 252 -7.60 -3.58 -11.47
N PRO A 253 -6.80 -3.21 -12.47
CA PRO A 253 -5.59 -2.42 -12.31
C PRO A 253 -5.84 -0.90 -12.19
N ASP A 254 -7.09 -0.47 -12.03
CA ASP A 254 -7.56 0.91 -11.85
C ASP A 254 -7.69 1.73 -13.15
N PHE A 255 -8.07 3.00 -13.04
CA PHE A 255 -8.54 3.85 -14.14
C PHE A 255 -7.53 4.15 -15.26
N LEU A 256 -8.06 4.30 -16.48
CA LEU A 256 -7.36 4.89 -17.63
C LEU A 256 -7.35 6.42 -17.53
N VAL A 257 -6.17 7.04 -17.51
CA VAL A 257 -6.00 8.49 -17.28
C VAL A 257 -5.59 9.23 -18.55
N SER A 258 -6.43 9.10 -19.58
CA SER A 258 -6.09 9.45 -20.96
C SER A 258 -5.96 10.95 -21.26
N ASP A 259 -6.48 11.86 -20.44
CA ASP A 259 -6.35 13.31 -20.63
C ASP A 259 -5.15 13.93 -19.90
N TYR A 260 -4.37 13.14 -19.15
CA TYR A 260 -3.32 13.69 -18.31
C TYR A 260 -2.14 14.24 -19.16
N PRO A 261 -1.77 15.53 -19.01
CA PRO A 261 -0.89 16.20 -19.97
C PRO A 261 0.60 15.80 -19.84
N GLU A 262 1.04 15.33 -18.68
CA GLU A 262 2.41 14.85 -18.45
C GLU A 262 2.69 13.49 -19.09
N LEU A 263 1.65 12.76 -19.53
CA LEU A 263 1.80 11.51 -20.27
C LEU A 263 1.96 11.80 -21.76
N THR A 264 2.96 11.17 -22.37
CA THR A 264 3.09 11.12 -23.83
C THR A 264 1.95 10.31 -24.44
N ILE A 265 1.67 10.52 -25.73
CA ILE A 265 0.65 9.73 -26.43
C ILE A 265 0.99 8.23 -26.44
N ASP A 266 2.27 7.88 -26.52
CA ASP A 266 2.72 6.49 -26.48
C ASP A 266 2.48 5.85 -25.11
N GLU A 267 2.69 6.58 -24.01
CA GLU A 267 2.38 6.10 -22.65
C GLU A 267 0.87 5.90 -22.45
N LYS A 268 0.03 6.84 -22.91
CA LYS A 268 -1.44 6.71 -22.87
C LYS A 268 -1.92 5.49 -23.67
N ARG A 269 -1.38 5.31 -24.88
CA ARG A 269 -1.65 4.15 -25.73
C ARG A 269 -1.20 2.85 -25.08
N SER A 270 -0.04 2.86 -24.42
CA SER A 270 0.49 1.71 -23.71
C SER A 270 -0.34 1.32 -22.51
N GLN A 271 -0.85 2.28 -21.72
CA GLN A 271 -1.80 1.96 -20.65
C GLN A 271 -3.02 1.23 -21.21
N PHE A 272 -3.65 1.79 -22.26
CA PHE A 272 -4.82 1.18 -22.89
C PHE A 272 -4.55 -0.22 -23.44
N ALA A 273 -3.45 -0.39 -24.19
CA ALA A 273 -3.11 -1.69 -24.78
C ALA A 273 -2.76 -2.75 -23.74
N LEU A 274 -2.12 -2.38 -22.63
CA LEU A 274 -1.82 -3.29 -21.53
C LEU A 274 -3.11 -3.74 -20.85
N TRP A 275 -3.99 -2.81 -20.46
CA TRP A 275 -5.29 -3.13 -19.84
C TRP A 275 -6.13 -4.02 -20.75
N ALA A 276 -6.22 -3.70 -22.04
CA ALA A 276 -6.91 -4.53 -23.02
C ALA A 276 -6.29 -5.93 -23.18
N SER A 277 -4.96 -6.01 -23.17
CA SER A 277 -4.26 -7.30 -23.20
C SER A 277 -4.56 -8.14 -21.96
N PHE A 278 -4.82 -7.49 -20.83
CA PHE A 278 -5.17 -8.14 -19.58
C PHE A 278 -6.65 -8.54 -19.47
N SER A 279 -7.53 -8.10 -20.37
CA SER A 279 -8.99 -8.22 -20.15
C SER A 279 -9.39 -7.57 -18.82
N ALA A 280 -8.87 -6.37 -18.58
CA ALA A 280 -9.13 -5.59 -17.37
C ALA A 280 -10.30 -4.62 -17.60
N PRO A 281 -10.96 -4.13 -16.55
CA PRO A 281 -11.93 -3.03 -16.69
C PRO A 281 -11.34 -1.84 -17.47
N LEU A 282 -12.01 -1.42 -18.54
CA LEU A 282 -11.62 -0.23 -19.31
C LEU A 282 -12.44 0.97 -18.83
N ILE A 283 -12.15 1.43 -17.62
CA ILE A 283 -12.83 2.57 -17.00
C ILE A 283 -11.97 3.83 -17.15
N ILE A 284 -12.48 4.81 -17.90
CA ILE A 284 -11.81 6.08 -18.17
C ILE A 284 -12.07 7.06 -17.04
N SER A 285 -11.02 7.69 -16.54
CA SER A 285 -11.11 8.86 -15.66
C SER A 285 -10.39 10.04 -16.30
N ALA A 286 -11.13 10.83 -17.07
CA ALA A 286 -10.65 11.96 -17.84
C ALA A 286 -11.78 12.96 -18.11
N HIS A 287 -11.45 14.21 -18.50
CA HIS A 287 -12.45 15.14 -19.02
C HIS A 287 -12.82 14.79 -20.47
N ILE A 288 -13.81 13.89 -20.63
CA ILE A 288 -14.23 13.34 -21.92
C ILE A 288 -14.58 14.39 -23.00
N PRO A 289 -15.30 15.49 -22.70
CA PRO A 289 -15.61 16.50 -23.70
C PRO A 289 -14.39 17.10 -24.42
N ASP A 290 -13.25 17.14 -23.75
CA ASP A 290 -12.00 17.76 -24.25
C ASP A 290 -10.97 16.73 -24.76
N LEU A 291 -11.31 15.44 -24.81
CA LEU A 291 -10.40 14.43 -25.34
C LEU A 291 -10.09 14.70 -26.83
N GLY A 292 -8.80 14.65 -27.15
CA GLY A 292 -8.30 14.82 -28.50
C GLY A 292 -8.69 13.67 -29.43
N LYS A 293 -8.51 13.89 -30.73
CA LYS A 293 -8.79 12.87 -31.76
C LYS A 293 -7.92 11.63 -31.59
N GLU A 294 -6.68 11.79 -31.13
CA GLU A 294 -5.76 10.68 -30.92
C GLU A 294 -6.19 9.83 -29.72
N GLU A 295 -6.60 10.46 -28.61
CA GLU A 295 -7.18 9.77 -27.46
C GLU A 295 -8.42 8.98 -27.81
N ILE A 296 -9.39 9.62 -28.47
CA ILE A 296 -10.61 8.93 -28.92
C ILE A 296 -10.27 7.79 -29.89
N ALA A 297 -9.30 7.97 -30.79
CA ALA A 297 -8.94 6.93 -31.75
C ALA A 297 -8.38 5.66 -31.09
N PHE A 298 -7.54 5.77 -30.07
CA PHE A 298 -7.07 4.57 -29.38
C PHE A 298 -8.13 4.00 -28.43
N LEU A 299 -8.87 4.83 -27.70
CA LEU A 299 -9.93 4.37 -26.80
C LEU A 299 -11.06 3.65 -27.57
N THR A 300 -11.32 4.02 -28.82
CA THR A 300 -12.32 3.35 -29.67
C THR A 300 -11.72 2.30 -30.61
N ASN A 301 -10.46 1.88 -30.39
CA ASN A 301 -9.83 0.88 -31.24
C ASN A 301 -10.49 -0.49 -31.06
N LYS A 302 -11.36 -0.84 -32.01
CA LYS A 302 -12.12 -2.08 -32.03
C LYS A 302 -11.25 -3.34 -31.91
N ASP A 303 -10.07 -3.37 -32.52
CA ASP A 303 -9.23 -4.56 -32.49
C ASP A 303 -8.67 -4.84 -31.09
N LEU A 304 -8.36 -3.80 -30.33
CA LEU A 304 -7.92 -3.93 -28.94
C LEU A 304 -9.09 -4.17 -27.98
N ILE A 305 -10.24 -3.54 -28.21
CA ILE A 305 -11.47 -3.81 -27.44
C ILE A 305 -11.92 -5.26 -27.64
N ASP A 306 -11.88 -5.80 -28.86
CA ASP A 306 -12.22 -7.21 -29.12
C ASP A 306 -11.25 -8.18 -28.40
N VAL A 307 -10.03 -7.74 -28.11
CA VAL A 307 -9.05 -8.51 -27.30
C VAL A 307 -9.38 -8.43 -25.82
N ASP A 308 -9.76 -7.25 -25.33
CA ASP A 308 -10.20 -7.03 -23.94
C ASP A 308 -11.47 -7.82 -23.61
N GLN A 309 -12.44 -7.76 -24.51
CA GLN A 309 -13.77 -8.36 -24.41
C GLN A 309 -13.82 -9.81 -24.94
N ASP A 310 -12.66 -10.49 -25.06
CA ASP A 310 -12.63 -11.88 -25.52
C ASP A 310 -13.31 -12.81 -24.50
N ALA A 311 -14.13 -13.74 -24.99
CA ALA A 311 -14.96 -14.61 -24.15
C ALA A 311 -14.18 -15.58 -23.24
N LEU A 312 -12.86 -15.76 -23.45
CA LEU A 312 -12.04 -16.52 -22.51
C LEU A 312 -11.74 -15.74 -21.22
N ALA A 313 -11.89 -14.41 -21.23
CA ALA A 313 -11.53 -13.50 -20.14
C ALA A 313 -10.09 -13.71 -19.62
N GLN A 314 -9.19 -14.25 -20.44
CA GLN A 314 -7.84 -14.58 -20.01
C GLN A 314 -7.02 -13.31 -19.74
N GLN A 315 -6.33 -13.26 -18.61
CA GLN A 315 -5.32 -12.23 -18.38
C GLN A 315 -4.02 -12.61 -19.11
N ALA A 316 -3.46 -11.69 -19.89
CA ALA A 316 -2.14 -11.91 -20.48
C ALA A 316 -1.05 -12.00 -19.40
N THR A 317 -0.20 -13.01 -19.50
CA THR A 317 0.93 -13.23 -18.58
C THR A 317 2.25 -12.94 -19.25
N LEU A 318 3.26 -12.58 -18.45
CA LEU A 318 4.63 -12.38 -18.93
C LEU A 318 5.18 -13.67 -19.55
N VAL A 319 5.56 -13.56 -20.82
CA VAL A 319 6.29 -14.58 -21.56
C VAL A 319 7.78 -14.46 -21.25
N SER A 320 8.31 -13.24 -21.33
CA SER A 320 9.72 -12.94 -21.08
C SER A 320 9.87 -11.48 -20.68
N ARG A 321 10.92 -11.20 -19.91
CA ARG A 321 11.32 -9.86 -19.49
C ARG A 321 12.84 -9.71 -19.66
N ASP A 322 13.27 -8.50 -19.97
CA ASP A 322 14.64 -8.03 -19.84
C ASP A 322 14.67 -6.53 -19.48
N SER A 323 15.86 -5.93 -19.44
CA SER A 323 16.06 -4.51 -19.13
C SER A 323 15.29 -3.53 -20.03
N THR A 324 14.82 -3.97 -21.19
CA THR A 324 14.13 -3.16 -22.21
C THR A 324 12.71 -3.65 -22.46
N TRP A 325 12.48 -4.96 -22.51
CA TRP A 325 11.25 -5.52 -23.06
C TRP A 325 10.45 -6.30 -22.04
N ASP A 326 9.15 -6.04 -22.00
CA ASP A 326 8.17 -6.98 -21.46
C ASP A 326 7.34 -7.57 -22.60
N VAL A 327 7.28 -8.89 -22.64
CA VAL A 327 6.55 -9.65 -23.67
C VAL A 327 5.43 -10.41 -23.01
N PHE A 328 4.24 -10.28 -23.56
CA PHE A 328 3.00 -10.83 -23.03
C PHE A 328 2.28 -11.67 -24.07
N THR A 329 1.49 -12.63 -23.59
CA THR A 329 0.61 -13.41 -24.46
C THR A 329 -0.65 -13.84 -23.72
N LYS A 330 -1.73 -14.06 -24.48
CA LYS A 330 -2.93 -14.81 -24.07
C LYS A 330 -3.55 -15.53 -25.26
N GLY A 331 -4.36 -16.55 -24.99
CA GLY A 331 -5.21 -17.16 -26.01
C GLY A 331 -6.45 -16.29 -26.25
N LEU A 332 -7.02 -16.39 -27.45
CA LEU A 332 -8.32 -15.82 -27.77
C LEU A 332 -9.31 -16.96 -28.08
N SER A 333 -10.59 -16.74 -27.79
CA SER A 333 -11.68 -17.73 -27.92
C SER A 333 -11.80 -18.36 -29.32
N ASN A 334 -11.40 -17.63 -30.36
CA ASN A 334 -11.38 -18.10 -31.75
C ASN A 334 -10.20 -19.04 -32.09
N GLY A 335 -9.26 -19.21 -31.16
CA GLY A 335 -8.02 -20.01 -31.31
C GLY A 335 -6.82 -19.21 -31.83
N ASP A 336 -6.93 -17.88 -31.90
CA ASP A 336 -5.79 -17.00 -32.16
C ASP A 336 -4.93 -16.81 -30.90
N ARG A 337 -3.71 -16.28 -31.10
CA ARG A 337 -2.79 -15.94 -30.02
C ARG A 337 -2.48 -14.46 -30.04
N LEU A 338 -2.52 -13.81 -28.87
CA LEU A 338 -2.08 -12.42 -28.71
C LEU A 338 -0.59 -12.35 -28.44
N LEU A 339 0.10 -11.38 -29.03
CA LEU A 339 1.45 -10.95 -28.66
C LEU A 339 1.41 -9.47 -28.34
N THR A 340 1.69 -9.11 -27.10
CA THR A 340 1.84 -7.72 -26.66
C THR A 340 3.28 -7.49 -26.21
N VAL A 341 3.91 -6.42 -26.70
CA VAL A 341 5.30 -6.08 -26.35
C VAL A 341 5.36 -4.63 -25.89
N LEU A 342 5.85 -4.42 -24.68
CA LEU A 342 6.09 -3.11 -24.06
C LEU A 342 7.59 -2.80 -24.09
N ASN A 343 7.95 -1.61 -24.58
CA ASN A 343 9.28 -1.05 -24.45
C ASN A 343 9.38 -0.22 -23.15
N ARG A 344 10.08 -0.75 -22.14
CA ARG A 344 10.30 -0.07 -20.85
C ARG A 344 11.41 0.98 -20.89
N SER A 345 12.16 1.05 -21.98
CA SER A 345 13.34 1.91 -22.07
C SER A 345 12.98 3.35 -22.46
N PRO A 346 13.85 4.33 -22.14
CA PRO A 346 13.65 5.74 -22.49
C PRO A 346 13.91 6.05 -23.98
N ALA A 347 14.09 5.05 -24.83
CA ALA A 347 14.41 5.23 -26.25
C ALA A 347 13.68 4.21 -27.13
N ALA A 348 13.51 4.54 -28.42
CA ALA A 348 12.96 3.58 -29.37
C ALA A 348 13.92 2.38 -29.56
N ALA A 349 13.35 1.18 -29.63
CA ALA A 349 14.14 -0.05 -29.72
C ALA A 349 13.46 -1.09 -30.64
N SER A 350 14.20 -2.15 -30.99
CA SER A 350 13.71 -3.27 -31.80
C SER A 350 14.04 -4.61 -31.13
N THR A 351 13.22 -5.63 -31.35
CA THR A 351 13.39 -6.96 -30.76
C THR A 351 12.94 -8.08 -31.71
N SER A 352 13.27 -9.33 -31.38
CA SER A 352 12.80 -10.53 -32.10
C SER A 352 12.26 -11.52 -31.09
N ILE A 353 11.03 -12.00 -31.31
CA ILE A 353 10.34 -12.91 -30.39
C ILE A 353 10.21 -14.29 -31.03
N PRO A 354 10.84 -15.34 -30.48
CA PRO A 354 10.60 -16.72 -30.91
C PRO A 354 9.14 -17.11 -30.68
N LEU A 355 8.46 -17.62 -31.71
CA LEU A 355 7.06 -18.04 -31.61
C LEU A 355 6.87 -19.20 -30.62
N ALA A 356 7.92 -20.00 -30.41
CA ALA A 356 7.94 -21.04 -29.38
C ALA A 356 7.75 -20.48 -27.96
N HIS A 357 8.19 -19.25 -27.69
CA HIS A 357 7.98 -18.58 -26.39
C HIS A 357 6.49 -18.25 -26.17
N LEU A 358 5.72 -18.07 -27.25
CA LEU A 358 4.27 -17.84 -27.17
C LEU A 358 3.47 -19.14 -27.04
N GLY A 359 4.15 -20.29 -26.94
CA GLY A 359 3.52 -21.61 -26.92
C GLY A 359 3.08 -22.13 -28.28
N LEU A 360 3.56 -21.50 -29.36
CA LEU A 360 3.22 -21.85 -30.74
C LEU A 360 4.25 -22.82 -31.34
N SER A 361 3.79 -23.75 -32.18
CA SER A 361 4.68 -24.69 -32.85
C SER A 361 5.58 -23.99 -33.87
N ALA A 362 6.88 -24.26 -33.80
CA ALA A 362 7.86 -23.75 -34.76
C ALA A 362 7.67 -24.28 -36.20
N THR A 363 6.92 -25.37 -36.38
CA THR A 363 6.59 -25.94 -37.70
C THR A 363 5.32 -25.33 -38.33
N CYS A 364 4.66 -24.42 -37.61
CA CYS A 364 3.43 -23.77 -38.04
C CYS A 364 3.69 -22.35 -38.54
N ASN A 365 2.82 -21.92 -39.45
CA ASN A 365 2.79 -20.55 -39.98
C ASN A 365 1.59 -19.81 -39.39
N PHE A 366 1.78 -18.53 -39.03
CA PHE A 366 0.76 -17.68 -38.43
C PHE A 366 0.62 -16.39 -39.24
N ALA A 367 -0.60 -16.04 -39.64
CA ALA A 367 -0.89 -14.72 -40.18
C ALA A 367 -0.87 -13.71 -39.03
N VAL A 368 -0.27 -12.54 -39.24
CA VAL A 368 -0.10 -11.55 -38.18
C VAL A 368 -0.86 -10.28 -38.53
N LYS A 369 -1.73 -9.82 -37.62
CA LYS A 369 -2.39 -8.52 -37.70
C LYS A 369 -1.85 -7.61 -36.61
N ASP A 370 -1.33 -6.45 -37.00
CA ASP A 370 -1.03 -5.35 -36.07
C ASP A 370 -2.34 -4.68 -35.66
N LEU A 371 -2.63 -4.66 -34.35
CA LEU A 371 -3.90 -4.17 -33.81
C LEU A 371 -3.91 -2.65 -33.62
N TRP A 372 -2.76 -1.97 -33.72
CA TRP A 372 -2.73 -0.52 -33.77
C TRP A 372 -3.03 0.02 -35.15
N THR A 373 -2.46 -0.61 -36.19
CA THR A 373 -2.59 -0.13 -37.58
C THR A 373 -3.68 -0.83 -38.37
N GLY A 374 -4.19 -1.96 -37.86
CA GLY A 374 -5.11 -2.85 -38.58
C GLY A 374 -4.44 -3.64 -39.71
N ASN A 375 -3.15 -3.43 -39.96
CA ASN A 375 -2.43 -4.05 -41.07
C ASN A 375 -2.27 -5.54 -40.82
N ALA A 376 -2.81 -6.34 -41.74
CA ALA A 376 -2.49 -7.76 -41.85
C ALA A 376 -1.18 -7.91 -42.65
N SER A 377 -0.15 -8.43 -42.00
CA SER A 377 1.11 -8.82 -42.66
C SER A 377 1.05 -10.28 -43.11
N GLY A 378 2.13 -10.75 -43.75
CA GLY A 378 2.24 -12.12 -44.24
C GLY A 378 2.31 -13.17 -43.12
N PHE A 379 2.72 -14.38 -43.49
CA PHE A 379 2.90 -15.45 -42.53
C PHE A 379 4.27 -15.36 -41.84
N VAL A 380 4.29 -15.61 -40.54
CA VAL A 380 5.51 -15.72 -39.74
C VAL A 380 5.66 -17.15 -39.22
N SER A 381 6.92 -17.58 -39.10
CA SER A 381 7.32 -18.89 -38.57
C SER A 381 8.67 -18.77 -37.87
N GLY A 382 8.89 -19.55 -36.82
CA GLY A 382 10.14 -19.51 -36.05
C GLY A 382 10.23 -18.29 -35.14
N GLU A 383 10.53 -17.11 -35.70
CA GLU A 383 10.67 -15.85 -34.95
C GLU A 383 9.92 -14.70 -35.62
N PHE A 384 9.46 -13.75 -34.81
CA PHE A 384 8.82 -12.53 -35.28
C PHE A 384 9.64 -11.30 -34.92
N LYS A 385 10.05 -10.54 -35.94
CA LYS A 385 10.85 -9.32 -35.79
C LYS A 385 9.94 -8.11 -35.61
N ILE A 386 10.22 -7.34 -34.57
CA ILE A 386 9.51 -6.12 -34.22
C ILE A 386 10.52 -4.98 -34.25
N THR A 387 10.21 -3.93 -35.00
CA THR A 387 11.14 -2.82 -35.22
C THR A 387 10.57 -1.51 -34.74
N ASN A 388 11.44 -0.67 -34.17
CA ASN A 388 11.17 0.75 -33.88
C ASN A 388 9.94 0.98 -32.99
N VAL A 389 9.83 0.24 -31.88
CA VAL A 389 8.84 0.52 -30.84
C VAL A 389 9.30 1.77 -30.08
N PRO A 390 8.48 2.84 -29.98
CA PRO A 390 8.85 4.06 -29.25
C PRO A 390 9.22 3.82 -27.78
N SER A 391 9.85 4.80 -27.16
CA SER A 391 10.04 4.80 -25.69
C SER A 391 8.69 4.68 -25.00
N HIS A 392 8.58 3.79 -24.01
CA HIS A 392 7.33 3.53 -23.29
C HIS A 392 6.16 3.10 -24.21
N GLY A 393 6.46 2.76 -25.46
CA GLY A 393 5.49 2.36 -26.47
C GLY A 393 5.17 0.87 -26.41
N THR A 394 4.01 0.54 -26.94
CA THR A 394 3.52 -0.85 -27.06
C THR A 394 3.23 -1.20 -28.51
N VAL A 395 3.44 -2.46 -28.84
CA VAL A 395 2.90 -3.08 -30.06
C VAL A 395 2.07 -4.29 -29.67
N VAL A 396 0.95 -4.48 -30.36
CA VAL A 396 0.02 -5.58 -30.11
C VAL A 396 -0.32 -6.26 -31.42
N TYR A 397 -0.12 -7.57 -31.47
CA TYR A 397 -0.34 -8.38 -32.65
C TYR A 397 -1.28 -9.54 -32.34
N ARG A 398 -2.20 -9.83 -33.26
CA ARG A 398 -2.97 -11.07 -33.28
C ARG A 398 -2.35 -12.04 -34.28
N LEU A 399 -2.03 -13.23 -33.80
CA LEU A 399 -1.46 -14.31 -34.59
C LEU A 399 -2.53 -15.38 -34.85
N THR A 400 -2.95 -15.49 -36.11
CA THR A 400 -3.97 -16.46 -36.55
C THR A 400 -3.28 -17.67 -37.18
N PRO A 401 -3.52 -18.90 -36.69
CA PRO A 401 -2.90 -20.10 -37.25
C PRO A 401 -3.38 -20.38 -38.67
N SER A 402 -2.45 -20.69 -39.57
CA SER A 402 -2.76 -21.03 -40.98
C SER A 402 -3.58 -22.32 -41.16
N LYS A 403 -3.61 -23.19 -40.15
CA LYS A 403 -4.31 -24.49 -40.16
C LYS A 403 -4.84 -24.81 -38.77
N ASN A 404 -5.96 -25.55 -38.69
CA ASN A 404 -6.55 -25.95 -37.41
C ASN A 404 -5.61 -26.76 -36.51
N SER A 405 -4.73 -27.59 -37.07
CA SER A 405 -3.72 -28.34 -36.29
C SER A 405 -2.72 -27.45 -35.56
N CYS A 406 -2.62 -26.16 -35.94
CA CYS A 406 -1.74 -25.16 -35.32
C CYS A 406 -2.45 -24.30 -34.26
N LYS A 407 -3.73 -24.57 -33.94
CA LYS A 407 -4.46 -23.90 -32.86
C LYS A 407 -4.06 -24.38 -31.46
N ALA A 408 -3.43 -25.54 -31.36
CA ALA A 408 -2.98 -26.06 -30.07
C ALA A 408 -1.85 -25.18 -29.54
N VAL A 409 -2.05 -24.66 -28.32
CA VAL A 409 -1.08 -23.83 -27.60
C VAL A 409 -0.63 -24.59 -26.36
N THR A 410 0.66 -24.59 -26.08
CA THR A 410 1.18 -25.02 -24.79
C THR A 410 1.38 -23.78 -23.91
N PRO A 411 0.79 -23.69 -22.70
CA PRO A 411 1.05 -22.59 -21.78
C PRO A 411 2.56 -22.39 -21.60
N THR A 412 3.05 -21.22 -22.00
CA THR A 412 4.49 -20.93 -22.09
C THR A 412 4.75 -19.51 -21.63
N GLY A 413 5.74 -19.34 -20.75
CA GLY A 413 6.14 -18.03 -20.23
C GLY A 413 7.00 -18.13 -18.98
N ILE A 414 7.06 -17.04 -18.23
CA ILE A 414 7.77 -16.96 -16.96
C ILE A 414 7.00 -17.71 -15.86
N ILE A 415 7.73 -18.36 -14.97
CA ILE A 415 7.24 -18.78 -13.65
C ILE A 415 7.93 -17.86 -12.63
N MET A 416 7.15 -17.04 -11.92
CA MET A 416 7.67 -15.96 -11.07
C MET A 416 7.13 -16.09 -9.65
N ASN A 417 7.98 -15.94 -8.65
CA ASN A 417 7.50 -15.76 -7.28
C ASN A 417 6.81 -14.39 -7.17
N THR A 418 5.54 -14.36 -6.79
CA THR A 418 4.74 -13.13 -6.85
C THR A 418 4.99 -12.19 -5.69
N PHE A 419 5.92 -12.47 -4.77
CA PHE A 419 6.38 -11.53 -3.76
C PHE A 419 7.70 -10.89 -4.19
N SER A 420 8.74 -11.70 -4.38
CA SER A 420 10.09 -11.24 -4.72
C SER A 420 10.22 -10.73 -6.15
N MET A 421 9.25 -11.08 -7.02
CA MET A 421 9.27 -10.78 -8.46
C MET A 421 10.47 -11.39 -9.20
N ASN A 422 11.08 -12.40 -8.60
CA ASN A 422 12.13 -13.20 -9.23
C ASN A 422 11.55 -14.34 -10.05
N CYS A 423 12.31 -14.73 -11.07
CA CYS A 423 11.94 -15.77 -12.02
C CYS A 423 12.66 -17.09 -11.74
N LEU A 424 11.91 -18.17 -11.87
CA LEU A 424 12.46 -19.52 -11.89
C LEU A 424 13.42 -19.65 -13.09
N THR A 425 14.67 -20.01 -12.81
CA THR A 425 15.77 -19.95 -13.77
C THR A 425 16.44 -21.31 -13.88
N ALA A 426 16.49 -21.88 -15.08
CA ALA A 426 17.26 -23.09 -15.32
C ALA A 426 18.77 -22.79 -15.37
N GLY A 427 19.60 -23.69 -14.83
CA GLY A 427 21.05 -23.67 -15.06
C GLY A 427 21.37 -23.72 -16.56
N ALA A 428 22.04 -22.69 -17.10
CA ALA A 428 22.07 -22.42 -18.53
C ALA A 428 23.22 -23.09 -19.31
N GLY A 429 22.90 -24.04 -20.22
CA GLY A 429 23.75 -24.46 -21.36
C GLY A 429 24.35 -25.87 -21.30
N PRO A 430 24.82 -26.44 -22.44
CA PRO A 430 25.53 -27.73 -22.46
C PRO A 430 26.76 -27.67 -21.55
N GLY A 431 26.76 -28.45 -20.46
CA GLY A 431 27.86 -28.48 -19.49
C GLY A 431 27.75 -27.52 -18.30
N LYS A 432 26.65 -26.77 -18.14
CA LYS A 432 26.33 -26.10 -16.87
C LYS A 432 25.35 -26.95 -16.04
N GLY A 433 25.39 -26.79 -14.72
CA GLY A 433 24.70 -27.65 -13.75
C GLY A 433 23.19 -27.76 -13.99
N SER A 434 22.59 -28.87 -13.54
CA SER A 434 21.15 -29.16 -13.67
C SER A 434 20.27 -28.38 -12.71
N GLU A 435 20.84 -27.62 -11.78
CA GLU A 435 20.12 -26.91 -10.72
C GLU A 435 19.26 -25.76 -11.25
N VAL A 436 18.15 -25.54 -10.56
CA VAL A 436 17.20 -24.46 -10.81
C VAL A 436 17.31 -23.45 -9.67
N SER A 437 17.31 -22.17 -10.00
CA SER A 437 17.46 -21.07 -9.04
C SER A 437 16.40 -20.01 -9.23
N SER A 438 16.28 -19.11 -8.24
CA SER A 438 15.55 -17.85 -8.37
C SER A 438 16.51 -16.73 -8.75
N ALA A 439 16.15 -15.90 -9.72
CA ALA A 439 16.97 -14.77 -10.16
C ALA A 439 16.10 -13.64 -10.72
N SER A 440 16.70 -12.46 -10.94
CA SER A 440 16.00 -11.37 -11.64
C SER A 440 15.54 -11.84 -13.02
N CYS A 441 14.37 -11.35 -13.44
CA CYS A 441 13.70 -11.76 -14.68
C CYS A 441 14.34 -11.13 -15.93
N ASP A 442 15.64 -11.36 -16.18
CA ASP A 442 16.40 -10.74 -17.27
C ASP A 442 17.07 -11.75 -18.22
N PHE A 443 16.74 -13.04 -18.11
CA PHE A 443 17.39 -14.13 -18.84
C PHE A 443 16.36 -14.95 -19.64
N PRO A 444 15.79 -14.39 -20.72
CA PRO A 444 14.70 -15.04 -21.46
C PRO A 444 15.06 -16.41 -22.03
N GLY A 445 16.34 -16.69 -22.30
CA GLY A 445 16.77 -18.02 -22.75
C GLY A 445 16.64 -19.13 -21.71
N THR A 446 16.58 -18.80 -20.41
CA THR A 446 16.62 -19.79 -19.31
C THR A 446 15.44 -19.66 -18.34
N GLN A 447 14.57 -18.67 -18.54
CA GLN A 447 13.44 -18.35 -17.67
C GLN A 447 12.08 -18.55 -18.33
N VAL A 448 12.05 -19.05 -19.58
CA VAL A 448 10.80 -19.35 -20.28
C VAL A 448 10.52 -20.84 -20.18
N TRP A 449 9.35 -21.18 -19.63
CA TRP A 449 8.93 -22.53 -19.29
C TRP A 449 7.63 -22.89 -19.98
N GLN A 450 7.53 -24.13 -20.43
CA GLN A 450 6.30 -24.76 -20.89
C GLN A 450 5.68 -25.55 -19.73
N VAL A 451 4.43 -25.25 -19.40
CA VAL A 451 3.63 -26.03 -18.44
C VAL A 451 2.67 -26.89 -19.24
N ARG A 452 2.83 -28.21 -19.17
CA ARG A 452 2.11 -29.16 -20.02
C ARG A 452 0.92 -29.77 -19.30
N ALA A 453 -0.05 -30.25 -20.08
CA ALA A 453 -1.26 -30.89 -19.56
C ALA A 453 -1.01 -32.20 -18.79
N ASP A 454 0.18 -32.80 -18.94
CA ASP A 454 0.62 -33.98 -18.18
C ASP A 454 1.26 -33.61 -16.83
N GLY A 455 1.26 -32.33 -16.45
CA GLY A 455 1.89 -31.83 -15.23
C GLY A 455 3.40 -31.56 -15.37
N SER A 456 4.02 -31.91 -16.51
CA SER A 456 5.45 -31.66 -16.70
C SER A 456 5.75 -30.20 -17.02
N ILE A 457 6.76 -29.65 -16.35
CA ILE A 457 7.28 -28.30 -16.60
C ILE A 457 8.64 -28.41 -17.28
N ARG A 458 8.81 -27.75 -18.44
CA ARG A 458 10.02 -27.90 -19.28
C ARG A 458 10.53 -26.56 -19.76
N ASN A 459 11.83 -26.32 -19.64
CA ASN A 459 12.42 -25.09 -20.12
C ASN A 459 12.44 -25.07 -21.66
N VAL A 460 12.16 -23.93 -22.30
CA VAL A 460 12.15 -23.85 -23.78
C VAL A 460 13.53 -24.10 -24.40
N ALA A 461 14.63 -23.86 -23.67
CA ALA A 461 15.98 -24.11 -24.16
C ALA A 461 16.36 -25.60 -24.20
N ASP A 462 15.74 -26.45 -23.38
CA ASP A 462 15.94 -27.91 -23.39
C ASP A 462 14.67 -28.65 -22.97
N GLN A 463 13.79 -28.88 -23.96
CA GLN A 463 12.52 -29.57 -23.74
C GLN A 463 12.65 -31.10 -23.52
N THR A 464 13.87 -31.64 -23.57
CA THR A 464 14.13 -33.06 -23.23
C THR A 464 14.18 -33.29 -21.73
N LYS A 465 14.27 -32.20 -20.94
CA LYS A 465 14.31 -32.22 -19.49
C LYS A 465 13.07 -31.62 -18.87
N CYS A 466 12.74 -32.13 -17.69
CA CYS A 466 11.60 -31.76 -16.87
C CYS A 466 12.09 -31.22 -15.53
N LEU A 467 11.38 -30.22 -14.99
CA LEU A 467 11.55 -29.75 -13.61
C LEU A 467 11.30 -30.93 -12.66
N THR A 468 12.29 -31.28 -11.86
CA THR A 468 12.31 -32.53 -11.09
C THR A 468 12.66 -32.25 -9.63
N ASP A 469 11.82 -32.77 -8.74
CA ASP A 469 12.12 -32.91 -7.31
C ASP A 469 12.62 -34.33 -7.02
N SER A 470 13.89 -34.49 -6.66
CA SER A 470 14.44 -35.81 -6.30
C SER A 470 13.97 -36.30 -4.92
N GLY A 471 13.20 -35.51 -4.17
CA GLY A 471 12.77 -35.78 -2.80
C GLY A 471 13.82 -35.42 -1.74
N SER A 472 15.04 -35.12 -2.17
CA SER A 472 16.13 -34.59 -1.36
C SER A 472 17.04 -33.70 -2.21
N GLY A 473 17.42 -32.52 -1.69
CA GLY A 473 18.32 -31.58 -2.36
C GLY A 473 17.61 -30.45 -3.15
N PRO A 474 18.37 -29.69 -3.97
CA PRO A 474 17.83 -28.61 -4.79
C PRO A 474 16.97 -29.13 -5.93
N ILE A 475 16.06 -28.30 -6.42
CA ILE A 475 15.28 -28.60 -7.62
C ILE A 475 16.18 -28.55 -8.85
N THR A 476 15.98 -29.50 -9.76
CA THR A 476 16.82 -29.65 -10.96
C THR A 476 15.99 -29.83 -12.23
N THR A 477 16.66 -29.76 -13.38
CA THR A 477 16.16 -30.23 -14.67
C THR A 477 16.79 -31.60 -14.99
N ALA A 478 15.96 -32.63 -15.16
CA ALA A 478 16.41 -33.99 -15.47
C ALA A 478 15.65 -34.57 -16.67
N PRO A 479 16.19 -35.57 -17.39
CA PRO A 479 15.50 -36.19 -18.52
C PRO A 479 14.07 -36.57 -18.16
N CYS A 480 13.11 -36.20 -19.00
CA CYS A 480 11.70 -36.48 -18.76
C CYS A 480 11.43 -37.99 -18.81
N LYS A 481 10.94 -38.56 -17.70
CA LYS A 481 10.59 -39.98 -17.54
C LYS A 481 9.11 -40.20 -17.24
N GLY A 482 8.35 -39.13 -16.98
CA GLY A 482 6.91 -39.21 -16.68
C GLY A 482 6.60 -39.84 -15.33
N ASN A 483 7.47 -39.63 -14.34
CA ASN A 483 7.24 -40.07 -12.97
C ASN A 483 6.58 -38.93 -12.15
N PRO A 484 5.90 -39.23 -11.02
CA PRO A 484 5.22 -38.23 -10.21
C PRO A 484 6.12 -37.08 -9.70
N ASN A 485 7.42 -37.36 -9.49
CA ASN A 485 8.41 -36.36 -9.08
C ASN A 485 8.71 -35.29 -10.15
N GLN A 486 8.24 -35.49 -11.38
CA GLN A 486 8.36 -34.56 -12.51
C GLN A 486 7.03 -33.90 -12.88
N ASN A 487 5.97 -34.20 -12.13
CA ASN A 487 4.65 -33.64 -12.32
C ASN A 487 4.36 -32.61 -11.24
N TRP A 488 3.72 -31.52 -11.65
CA TRP A 488 3.41 -30.39 -10.79
C TRP A 488 1.95 -29.97 -10.99
N SER A 489 1.23 -29.80 -9.88
CA SER A 489 -0.11 -29.19 -9.86
C SER A 489 -0.02 -27.75 -9.37
N TYR A 490 -0.98 -26.92 -9.81
CA TYR A 490 -1.02 -25.50 -9.51
C TYR A 490 -2.39 -25.12 -8.96
N ALA A 491 -2.41 -24.44 -7.81
CA ALA A 491 -3.63 -24.02 -7.12
C ALA A 491 -3.89 -22.51 -7.29
N MET A 492 -5.12 -22.08 -7.00
CA MET A 492 -5.48 -20.66 -7.04
C MET A 492 -4.74 -19.83 -5.96
N THR A 493 -4.32 -20.47 -4.87
CA THR A 493 -3.42 -19.92 -3.84
C THR A 493 -2.04 -19.56 -4.41
N GLY A 494 -1.69 -20.04 -5.61
CA GLY A 494 -0.39 -19.85 -6.22
C GLY A 494 0.64 -20.91 -5.83
N ASP A 495 0.26 -21.89 -5.01
CA ASP A 495 1.10 -23.03 -4.68
C ASP A 495 1.38 -23.89 -5.92
N LEU A 496 2.66 -24.22 -6.13
CA LEU A 496 3.11 -25.18 -7.14
C LEU A 496 3.57 -26.48 -6.46
N THR A 497 2.70 -27.48 -6.42
CA THR A 497 2.90 -28.72 -5.67
C THR A 497 3.47 -29.82 -6.53
N ASN A 498 4.54 -30.49 -6.07
CA ASN A 498 5.06 -31.68 -6.72
C ASN A 498 4.17 -32.89 -6.41
N GLU A 499 3.70 -33.60 -7.43
CA GLU A 499 2.78 -34.74 -7.24
C GLU A 499 3.46 -35.95 -6.57
N GLY A 500 4.78 -36.11 -6.72
CA GLY A 500 5.52 -37.22 -6.14
C GLY A 500 5.82 -37.05 -4.66
N THR A 501 6.10 -35.82 -4.22
CA THR A 501 6.48 -35.53 -2.82
C THR A 501 5.36 -34.89 -2.02
N GLY A 502 4.33 -34.33 -2.66
CA GLY A 502 3.26 -33.57 -2.01
C GLY A 502 3.71 -32.24 -1.41
N LYS A 503 4.90 -31.75 -1.81
CA LYS A 503 5.53 -30.54 -1.29
C LYS A 503 5.43 -29.40 -2.29
N CYS A 504 5.44 -28.16 -1.80
CA CYS A 504 5.32 -26.97 -2.63
C CYS A 504 6.69 -26.38 -2.97
N LEU A 505 6.84 -25.94 -4.22
CA LEU A 505 8.02 -25.19 -4.66
C LEU A 505 8.24 -24.00 -3.74
N THR A 506 9.47 -23.80 -3.26
CA THR A 506 9.77 -22.81 -2.23
C THR A 506 11.02 -22.03 -2.61
N GLU A 507 10.89 -20.70 -2.59
CA GLU A 507 12.02 -19.78 -2.72
C GLU A 507 12.75 -19.67 -1.37
N GLY A 508 14.03 -20.07 -1.37
CA GLY A 508 14.91 -20.01 -0.21
C GLY A 508 15.77 -18.75 -0.19
N VAL A 509 16.69 -18.71 0.76
CA VAL A 509 17.72 -17.66 0.81
C VAL A 509 18.69 -17.78 -0.38
N GLU A 510 19.26 -16.65 -0.79
CA GLU A 510 20.30 -16.59 -1.85
C GLU A 510 19.87 -17.21 -3.20
N GLY A 511 18.57 -17.20 -3.50
CA GLY A 511 18.04 -17.68 -4.78
C GLY A 511 17.98 -19.21 -4.90
N GLN A 512 18.09 -19.95 -3.80
CA GLN A 512 17.87 -21.40 -3.81
C GLN A 512 16.40 -21.73 -4.08
N ILE A 513 16.17 -22.79 -4.86
CA ILE A 513 14.83 -23.35 -5.09
C ILE A 513 14.78 -24.77 -4.56
N THR A 514 13.85 -25.00 -3.64
CA THR A 514 13.62 -26.29 -2.98
C THR A 514 12.12 -26.62 -3.00
N THR A 515 11.74 -27.70 -2.33
CA THR A 515 10.35 -28.00 -2.01
C THR A 515 10.19 -28.21 -0.50
N GLU A 516 9.23 -27.55 0.11
CA GLU A 516 8.88 -27.67 1.53
C GLU A 516 7.42 -28.11 1.71
N ALA A 517 7.01 -28.36 2.96
CA ALA A 517 5.59 -28.47 3.26
C ALA A 517 4.86 -27.23 2.72
N CYS A 518 3.73 -27.45 2.04
CA CYS A 518 2.90 -26.36 1.55
C CYS A 518 2.35 -25.55 2.72
N LYS A 519 2.49 -24.23 2.64
CA LYS A 519 2.04 -23.27 3.64
C LYS A 519 1.09 -22.30 2.94
N TYR A 520 -0.02 -22.02 3.59
CA TYR A 520 -1.03 -21.12 3.06
C TYR A 520 -0.48 -19.69 2.92
N GLU A 521 -0.54 -19.14 1.70
CA GLU A 521 -0.24 -17.75 1.35
C GLU A 521 1.09 -17.18 1.83
N THR A 522 2.12 -18.04 1.93
CA THR A 522 3.45 -17.56 2.30
C THR A 522 4.20 -16.99 1.10
N ASN A 523 4.79 -15.80 1.27
CA ASN A 523 5.50 -15.07 0.21
C ASN A 523 6.42 -15.91 -0.67
N ASN A 524 7.11 -16.89 -0.09
CA ASN A 524 8.09 -17.70 -0.81
C ASN A 524 7.51 -18.94 -1.52
N GLN A 525 6.20 -19.21 -1.41
CA GLN A 525 5.51 -20.34 -2.04
C GLN A 525 4.42 -19.93 -3.03
N VAL A 526 4.11 -18.63 -3.15
CA VAL A 526 3.14 -18.12 -4.13
C VAL A 526 3.82 -17.79 -5.46
N TYR A 527 3.44 -18.50 -6.53
CA TYR A 527 3.96 -18.32 -7.87
C TYR A 527 2.88 -17.91 -8.87
N GLY A 528 3.26 -17.06 -9.82
CA GLY A 528 2.51 -16.78 -11.04
C GLY A 528 3.00 -17.67 -12.16
N LEU A 529 2.07 -18.32 -12.87
CA LEU A 529 2.34 -19.21 -14.00
C LEU A 529 1.83 -18.65 -15.33
N PRO A 530 2.30 -19.18 -16.47
CA PRO A 530 1.81 -18.77 -17.79
C PRO A 530 0.31 -18.98 -17.96
N VAL A 531 -0.34 -18.07 -18.69
CA VAL A 531 -1.77 -18.14 -18.98
C VAL A 531 -2.15 -19.43 -19.73
N GLY A 532 -3.29 -19.99 -19.35
CA GLY A 532 -3.80 -21.25 -19.89
C GLY A 532 -3.39 -22.50 -19.09
N VAL A 533 -2.60 -22.34 -18.02
CA VAL A 533 -2.40 -23.41 -17.04
C VAL A 533 -3.72 -23.70 -16.32
N LYS A 534 -4.04 -24.98 -16.19
CA LYS A 534 -5.25 -25.43 -15.49
C LYS A 534 -5.01 -25.42 -13.97
N LEU A 535 -5.87 -24.72 -13.24
CA LEU A 535 -5.88 -24.76 -11.78
C LEU A 535 -6.47 -26.08 -11.26
N GLN A 536 -5.92 -26.58 -10.15
CA GLN A 536 -6.52 -27.66 -9.39
C GLN A 536 -7.78 -27.14 -8.68
N GLY A 537 -8.90 -27.87 -8.77
CA GLY A 537 -10.18 -27.44 -8.21
C GLY A 537 -10.16 -27.42 -6.68
N PHE A 538 -10.80 -26.41 -6.09
CA PHE A 538 -10.98 -26.24 -4.65
C PHE A 538 -11.61 -27.48 -4.00
N ALA A 539 -10.86 -28.11 -3.09
CA ALA A 539 -11.42 -28.95 -2.04
C ALA A 539 -11.05 -28.32 -0.69
N HIS A 540 -11.62 -27.15 -0.38
CA HIS A 540 -11.67 -26.66 0.99
C HIS A 540 -13.10 -26.84 1.50
N ASP A 541 -13.28 -27.86 2.34
CA ASP A 541 -14.42 -27.93 3.25
C ASP A 541 -14.23 -26.84 4.32
N PRO A 542 -15.11 -25.84 4.41
CA PRO A 542 -15.00 -24.76 5.40
C PRO A 542 -15.28 -25.24 6.84
N ASN A 543 -15.58 -26.52 7.07
CA ASN A 543 -15.81 -27.09 8.41
C ASN A 543 -14.66 -27.95 8.96
N HIS A 544 -13.50 -28.02 8.32
CA HIS A 544 -12.33 -28.74 8.87
C HIS A 544 -11.36 -27.79 9.58
N VAL A 545 -11.78 -27.36 10.77
CA VAL A 545 -10.85 -26.88 11.81
C VAL A 545 -10.22 -28.12 12.42
N ASP A 546 -9.06 -28.55 11.91
CA ASP A 546 -8.30 -29.62 12.55
C ASP A 546 -7.72 -29.11 13.87
N THR A 547 -8.31 -29.62 14.95
CA THR A 547 -7.88 -29.46 16.32
C THR A 547 -6.48 -30.04 16.52
N ALA A 548 -5.47 -29.18 16.57
CA ALA A 548 -4.14 -29.52 17.09
C ALA A 548 -3.82 -28.70 18.36
N PHE A 549 -4.66 -28.88 19.40
CA PHE A 549 -4.36 -28.49 20.77
C PHE A 549 -4.51 -29.71 21.68
N SER A 550 -3.47 -30.53 21.77
CA SER A 550 -3.09 -31.26 22.98
C SER A 550 -1.80 -32.03 22.70
N TYR A 551 -0.73 -31.73 23.43
CA TYR A 551 0.26 -32.68 23.96
C TYR A 551 1.47 -31.89 24.46
N ALA A 552 1.48 -31.54 25.75
CA ALA A 552 2.69 -31.39 26.55
C ALA A 552 2.33 -31.23 28.04
N GLU A 553 1.93 -32.33 28.68
CA GLU A 553 2.18 -32.50 30.12
C GLU A 553 3.15 -33.67 30.30
N GLY A 554 4.19 -33.42 31.09
CA GLY A 554 5.00 -34.44 31.75
C GLY A 554 6.34 -34.76 31.09
N LEU A 555 7.42 -34.15 31.61
CA LEU A 555 8.44 -34.88 32.37
C LEU A 555 9.53 -33.92 32.89
N PHE A 556 9.57 -33.79 34.22
CA PHE A 556 10.69 -33.25 34.97
C PHE A 556 11.88 -34.22 34.92
N GLY A 557 13.11 -33.69 34.81
CA GLY A 557 14.34 -34.46 35.02
C GLY A 557 15.61 -33.59 34.96
N HIS A 558 16.29 -33.47 36.11
CA HIS A 558 17.47 -32.65 36.39
C HIS A 558 18.72 -32.88 35.52
N GLY A 559 19.58 -31.86 35.45
CA GLY A 559 20.99 -32.02 35.07
C GLY A 559 21.78 -30.70 35.09
N ILE A 560 22.52 -30.48 36.16
CA ILE A 560 23.36 -29.31 36.47
C ILE A 560 24.71 -29.42 35.75
N ALA A 561 25.24 -28.33 35.18
CA ALA A 561 26.68 -28.07 35.15
C ALA A 561 26.98 -26.58 34.96
N SER A 562 27.73 -26.04 35.92
CA SER A 562 28.14 -24.65 36.06
C SER A 562 29.57 -24.41 35.56
N MET A 563 29.92 -23.12 35.45
CA MET A 563 31.25 -22.47 35.46
C MET A 563 31.96 -22.20 34.13
N LEU A 564 32.14 -20.91 33.81
CA LEU A 564 33.41 -20.21 34.05
C LEU A 564 33.26 -18.68 34.03
N PHE A 565 34.20 -18.04 34.73
CA PHE A 565 34.17 -16.71 35.33
C PHE A 565 34.49 -15.53 34.41
N ALA A 566 33.89 -14.40 34.79
CA ALA A 566 34.35 -13.01 34.83
C ALA A 566 35.67 -12.59 34.13
N GLN A 567 35.55 -11.50 33.38
CA GLN A 567 36.59 -10.46 33.27
C GLN A 567 35.91 -9.07 33.29
N GLU A 568 35.88 -8.42 34.46
CA GLU A 568 35.98 -6.96 34.58
C GLU A 568 37.47 -6.60 34.49
N SER A 569 37.98 -5.46 34.02
CA SER A 569 37.53 -4.07 33.91
C SER A 569 38.41 -3.42 32.82
N LEU A 570 38.01 -2.36 32.12
CA LEU A 570 38.28 -0.96 32.49
C LEU A 570 37.70 -0.07 31.39
N TYR A 571 36.66 0.71 31.67
CA TYR A 571 36.59 2.14 31.30
C TYR A 571 35.70 2.81 32.34
N GLY A 572 36.32 3.69 33.13
CA GLY A 572 35.66 4.44 34.19
C GLY A 572 34.83 5.61 33.65
N CYS A 573 33.74 5.86 34.38
CA CYS A 573 32.93 7.08 34.50
C CYS A 573 33.34 8.32 33.70
N GLY A 574 32.45 8.73 32.78
CA GLY A 574 31.96 10.11 32.68
C GLY A 574 30.46 10.10 33.02
N ARG A 575 30.04 10.81 34.08
CA ARG A 575 28.65 10.89 34.52
C ARG A 575 27.93 12.02 33.76
N PHE A 576 26.73 11.67 33.26
CA PHE A 576 25.65 12.39 32.58
C PHE A 576 25.78 13.89 32.27
N TYR A 577 25.60 14.22 30.99
CA TYR A 577 25.12 15.51 30.52
C TYR A 577 23.78 15.29 29.82
N PHE A 578 22.68 15.60 30.49
CA PHE A 578 21.39 15.63 29.82
C PHE A 578 21.26 16.98 29.09
N ALA A 579 20.49 17.02 28.03
CA ALA A 579 20.28 18.19 27.18
C ALA A 579 18.85 18.09 26.65
N LEU A 580 17.88 18.72 27.34
CA LEU A 580 16.48 18.65 26.94
C LEU A 580 16.06 19.76 25.98
N ALA A 581 15.94 19.41 24.71
CA ALA A 581 15.58 20.38 23.68
C ALA A 581 14.09 20.46 23.39
N SER A 582 13.50 21.64 23.60
CA SER A 582 12.40 22.11 22.74
C SER A 582 12.19 23.62 22.83
N LEU A 583 12.24 24.29 21.66
CA LEU A 583 11.22 25.26 21.23
C LEU A 583 11.30 25.59 19.73
N VAL A 584 10.32 25.10 18.98
CA VAL A 584 10.06 25.45 17.57
C VAL A 584 8.81 26.34 17.49
N PHE A 585 8.95 27.58 17.01
CA PHE A 585 7.85 28.48 16.71
C PHE A 585 7.84 28.94 15.25
N THR A 586 6.69 28.75 14.61
CA THR A 586 6.09 29.76 13.74
C THR A 586 4.61 29.94 14.11
N SER A 587 4.18 31.20 14.10
CA SER A 587 2.93 31.76 14.66
C SER A 587 1.63 31.08 14.23
N GLU A 588 0.62 31.10 15.10
CA GLU A 588 -0.79 31.04 14.68
C GLU A 588 -1.04 32.09 13.59
N THR A 589 -1.63 31.62 12.49
CA THR A 589 -2.26 32.35 11.38
C THR A 589 -1.96 33.85 11.20
N ALA A 590 -1.62 34.23 9.97
CA ALA A 590 -1.67 35.60 9.45
C ALA A 590 -3.06 36.30 9.50
N ALA A 591 -4.05 35.73 10.22
CA ALA A 591 -5.41 36.26 10.35
C ALA A 591 -5.61 37.22 11.53
N ASP A 592 -4.68 37.31 12.50
CA ASP A 592 -4.83 38.18 13.68
C ASP A 592 -3.65 39.15 13.87
N ARG A 593 -3.26 39.87 12.81
CA ARG A 593 -2.45 41.09 13.00
C ARG A 593 -3.38 42.19 13.51
N PRO A 594 -3.18 42.77 14.72
CA PRO A 594 -3.76 44.07 14.99
C PRO A 594 -3.17 45.06 13.97
N ARG A 595 -4.03 45.80 13.28
CA ARG A 595 -3.63 46.90 12.41
C ARG A 595 -2.80 47.90 13.22
N VAL A 596 -1.48 47.83 13.13
CA VAL A 596 -0.62 48.88 13.68
C VAL A 596 -0.56 50.00 12.65
N TRP A 597 -1.34 51.03 12.93
CA TRP A 597 -1.18 52.36 12.37
C TRP A 597 0.26 52.86 12.61
N SER A 598 0.79 53.53 11.59
CA SER A 598 2.05 54.26 11.61
C SER A 598 2.07 55.32 12.74
N GLY A 599 3.10 55.26 13.59
CA GLY A 599 3.56 56.41 14.38
C GLY A 599 3.77 56.16 15.87
N GLY A 600 5.04 56.26 16.31
CA GLY A 600 5.40 56.82 17.62
C GLY A 600 5.46 55.87 18.83
N ASN A 601 6.68 55.81 19.39
CA ASN A 601 7.06 55.38 20.75
C ASN A 601 7.06 53.87 21.11
N LYS A 602 8.28 53.39 21.41
CA LYS A 602 8.59 52.13 22.09
C LYS A 602 7.78 52.02 23.39
N LYS A 603 6.76 51.17 23.40
CA LYS A 603 6.16 50.63 24.63
C LYS A 603 6.72 49.22 24.85
N SER A 604 7.21 48.96 26.06
CA SER A 604 7.45 47.60 26.54
C SER A 604 6.14 46.82 26.49
N LEU A 605 6.15 45.63 25.88
CA LEU A 605 5.01 44.71 25.84
C LEU A 605 4.58 44.33 27.26
N SER A 606 3.28 44.17 27.46
CA SER A 606 2.68 43.87 28.78
C SER A 606 2.83 42.40 29.15
N ALA A 607 2.84 42.07 30.45
CA ALA A 607 2.86 40.70 30.98
C ALA A 607 1.73 39.79 30.41
N LYS A 608 0.65 40.39 29.88
CA LYS A 608 -0.48 39.71 29.25
C LYS A 608 -0.17 39.22 27.83
N GLU A 609 0.76 39.87 27.12
CA GLU A 609 1.26 39.42 25.81
C GLU A 609 2.29 38.29 25.99
N MET A 610 3.00 38.24 27.12
CA MET A 610 3.92 37.13 27.48
C MET A 610 3.19 35.80 27.76
N GLU A 611 1.91 35.82 28.12
CA GLU A 611 1.10 34.63 28.45
C GLU A 611 0.39 33.96 27.25
N THR A 612 0.43 34.56 26.05
CA THR A 612 -0.34 34.04 24.90
C THR A 612 0.31 32.87 24.16
N ASN A 613 1.56 32.52 24.52
CA ASN A 613 2.27 31.44 23.85
C ASN A 613 2.36 30.17 24.73
N ALA A 614 1.54 29.18 24.37
CA ALA A 614 1.40 27.93 25.13
C ALA A 614 2.68 27.08 25.16
N TYR A 615 3.43 26.98 24.06
CA TYR A 615 4.66 26.18 24.03
C TYR A 615 5.80 26.86 24.82
N ASN A 616 5.87 28.19 24.83
CA ASN A 616 6.83 28.90 25.68
C ASN A 616 6.51 28.63 27.15
N THR A 617 5.24 28.73 27.52
CA THR A 617 4.79 28.40 28.88
C THR A 617 5.12 26.96 29.24
N ALA A 618 4.91 26.00 28.32
CA ALA A 618 5.19 24.60 28.55
C ALA A 618 6.69 24.31 28.73
N THR A 619 7.57 24.92 27.92
CA THR A 619 9.03 24.81 28.11
C THR A 619 9.49 25.40 29.43
N ARG A 620 8.89 26.51 29.88
CA ARG A 620 9.16 27.07 31.22
C ARG A 620 8.70 26.14 32.34
N VAL A 621 7.59 25.41 32.15
CA VAL A 621 7.18 24.35 33.09
C VAL A 621 8.23 23.25 33.12
N LEU A 622 8.74 22.78 31.98
CA LEU A 622 9.84 21.81 31.94
C LEU A 622 11.10 22.32 32.64
N ALA A 623 11.51 23.56 32.40
CA ALA A 623 12.64 24.19 33.09
C ALA A 623 12.45 24.15 34.62
N TYR A 624 11.26 24.51 35.09
CA TYR A 624 10.91 24.38 36.51
C TYR A 624 10.97 22.94 37.01
N GLN A 625 10.35 21.99 36.30
CA GLN A 625 10.29 20.59 36.72
C GLN A 625 11.69 19.96 36.80
N LEU A 626 12.58 20.29 35.87
CA LEU A 626 13.90 19.66 35.76
C LEU A 626 14.98 20.32 36.62
N LEU A 627 14.90 21.63 36.82
CA LEU A 627 15.94 22.37 37.52
C LEU A 627 15.57 22.68 38.97
N HIS A 628 14.28 22.81 39.27
CA HIS A 628 13.84 23.49 40.50
C HIS A 628 12.85 22.68 41.35
N ALA A 629 11.97 21.89 40.74
CA ALA A 629 10.92 21.14 41.45
C ALA A 629 11.51 19.97 42.28
N PRO A 630 11.31 19.90 43.60
CA PRO A 630 11.92 18.86 44.45
C PRO A 630 11.64 17.42 44.02
N GLU A 631 10.46 17.18 43.46
CA GLU A 631 9.96 15.87 43.03
C GLU A 631 10.59 15.35 41.73
N THR A 632 11.01 16.24 40.84
CA THR A 632 11.42 15.90 39.46
C THR A 632 12.78 16.47 39.07
N ARG A 633 13.38 17.34 39.89
CA ARG A 633 14.65 17.97 39.58
C ARG A 633 15.74 16.93 39.36
N CYS A 634 16.48 17.10 38.28
CA CYS A 634 17.62 16.29 37.92
C CYS A 634 18.88 16.78 38.64
N ASN A 635 19.95 15.98 38.60
CA ASN A 635 21.22 16.34 39.19
C ASN A 635 21.85 17.60 38.52
N SER A 636 22.60 18.41 39.26
CA SER A 636 23.23 19.65 38.75
C SER A 636 24.40 19.43 37.78
N SER A 637 24.74 18.17 37.46
CA SER A 637 25.72 17.84 36.41
C SER A 637 25.13 17.84 35.00
N VAL A 638 23.82 18.11 34.88
CA VAL A 638 23.03 18.03 33.66
C VAL A 638 22.67 19.42 33.15
N ASP A 639 22.82 19.66 31.85
CA ASP A 639 22.34 20.88 31.20
C ASP A 639 20.86 20.75 30.81
N PHE A 640 20.08 21.82 30.94
CA PHE A 640 18.76 21.89 30.31
C PHE A 640 18.86 22.71 29.03
N VAL A 641 19.10 22.05 27.89
CA VAL A 641 19.45 22.71 26.62
C VAL A 641 18.24 22.97 25.73
N VAL A 642 17.80 24.20 25.59
CA VAL A 642 16.66 24.56 24.73
C VAL A 642 17.12 24.99 23.33
N LEU A 643 16.86 24.19 22.31
CA LEU A 643 17.07 24.58 20.90
C LEU A 643 15.97 25.54 20.44
N VAL A 644 16.37 26.65 19.82
CA VAL A 644 15.47 27.67 19.27
C VAL A 644 15.83 28.03 17.83
N THR A 645 14.81 28.34 17.03
CA THR A 645 15.00 28.97 15.71
C THR A 645 15.37 30.45 15.85
N SER A 646 15.98 31.04 14.83
CA SER A 646 16.30 32.48 14.77
C SER A 646 15.08 33.40 14.93
N ASN A 647 13.88 32.90 14.59
CA ASN A 647 12.61 33.62 14.71
C ASN A 647 12.09 33.76 16.15
N VAL A 648 12.71 33.06 17.13
CA VAL A 648 12.32 33.19 18.54
C VAL A 648 12.78 34.54 19.07
N PRO A 649 11.86 35.38 19.59
CA PRO A 649 12.22 36.71 20.08
C PRO A 649 13.30 36.67 21.16
N LYS A 650 14.19 37.67 21.15
CA LYS A 650 15.28 37.76 22.12
C LYS A 650 14.78 37.71 23.57
N TYR A 651 13.68 38.38 23.89
CA TYR A 651 13.12 38.37 25.24
C TYR A 651 12.67 36.96 25.70
N THR A 652 12.20 36.12 24.78
CA THR A 652 11.83 34.73 25.07
C THR A 652 13.07 33.90 25.39
N ARG A 653 14.14 34.08 24.60
CA ARG A 653 15.43 33.43 24.83
C ARG A 653 16.03 33.86 26.18
N ASP A 654 16.05 35.17 26.44
CA ASP A 654 16.56 35.73 27.69
C ASP A 654 15.76 35.21 28.90
N GLN A 655 14.44 35.07 28.78
CA GLN A 655 13.60 34.50 29.83
C GLN A 655 13.92 33.02 30.10
N LEU A 656 14.09 32.22 29.06
CA LEU A 656 14.44 30.80 29.21
C LEU A 656 15.83 30.64 29.85
N THR A 657 16.78 31.50 29.47
CA THR A 657 18.09 31.57 30.14
C THR A 657 17.97 31.97 31.60
N ALA A 658 17.13 32.96 31.93
CA ALA A 658 16.87 33.36 33.31
C ALA A 658 16.17 32.26 34.13
N ASP A 659 15.37 31.42 33.49
CA ASP A 659 14.74 30.25 34.12
C ASP A 659 15.74 29.10 34.36
N GLY A 660 16.97 29.21 33.83
CA GLY A 660 18.08 28.27 34.03
C GLY A 660 18.44 27.41 32.81
N ALA A 661 17.82 27.63 31.65
CA ALA A 661 18.09 26.88 30.43
C ALA A 661 19.36 27.35 29.70
N VAL A 662 20.09 26.40 29.12
CA VAL A 662 21.13 26.66 28.10
C VAL A 662 20.43 26.83 26.76
N VAL A 663 20.25 28.07 26.29
CA VAL A 663 19.52 28.34 25.05
C VAL A 663 20.47 28.30 23.85
N VAL A 664 20.21 27.41 22.90
CA VAL A 664 21.02 27.24 21.69
C VAL A 664 20.21 27.64 20.46
N GLU A 665 20.64 28.71 19.79
CA GLU A 665 20.07 29.07 18.49
C GLU A 665 20.64 28.15 17.40
N ALA A 666 19.78 27.33 16.80
CA ALA A 666 20.19 26.35 15.79
C ALA A 666 19.80 26.83 14.38
N LYS A 667 20.65 26.51 13.40
CA LYS A 667 20.39 26.83 11.99
C LYS A 667 19.31 25.90 11.43
N ASP A 668 18.40 26.48 10.64
CA ASP A 668 17.38 25.73 9.91
C ASP A 668 17.98 24.55 9.14
N ILE A 669 17.21 23.46 9.06
CA ILE A 669 17.55 22.31 8.21
C ILE A 669 17.07 22.62 6.79
N PRO A 670 17.95 22.55 5.77
CA PRO A 670 17.52 22.70 4.39
C PRO A 670 16.69 21.48 3.99
N LEU A 671 15.38 21.67 3.90
CA LEU A 671 14.48 20.63 3.43
C LEU A 671 14.41 20.66 1.90
N SER A 672 14.50 19.47 1.32
CA SER A 672 14.20 19.31 -0.11
C SER A 672 12.71 19.52 -0.36
N TRP A 673 12.36 19.96 -1.56
CA TRP A 673 10.99 20.36 -1.92
C TRP A 673 9.93 19.30 -1.62
N TRP A 674 10.31 18.02 -1.63
CA TRP A 674 9.44 16.88 -1.38
C TRP A 674 9.17 16.58 0.10
N VAL A 675 9.95 17.13 1.01
CA VAL A 675 9.75 16.98 2.45
C VAL A 675 8.74 18.03 2.90
N SER A 676 7.47 17.77 2.55
CA SER A 676 6.32 18.62 2.83
C SER A 676 5.27 17.86 3.61
N THR A 677 4.75 18.49 4.66
CA THR A 677 3.77 17.87 5.55
C THR A 677 2.39 18.54 5.47
N GLY A 678 2.20 19.46 4.52
CA GLY A 678 0.98 20.27 4.39
C GLY A 678 0.81 21.34 5.49
N VAL A 679 1.63 21.34 6.53
CA VAL A 679 1.59 22.31 7.64
C VAL A 679 2.90 23.07 7.72
N THR A 680 2.89 24.36 7.34
CA THR A 680 4.12 25.18 7.20
C THR A 680 5.01 25.22 8.46
N ARG A 681 4.42 25.17 9.66
CA ARG A 681 5.18 25.19 10.93
C ARG A 681 5.90 23.89 11.26
N TRP A 682 5.52 22.78 10.63
CA TRP A 682 6.09 21.46 10.92
C TRP A 682 7.49 21.27 10.32
N LYS A 683 7.88 22.12 9.36
CA LYS A 683 9.25 22.15 8.82
C LYS A 683 10.31 22.31 9.91
N ASP A 684 9.98 23.08 10.95
CA ASP A 684 10.90 23.43 12.01
C ASP A 684 11.15 22.24 12.96
N GLN A 685 10.32 21.19 12.93
CA GLN A 685 10.53 19.98 13.74
C GLN A 685 11.80 19.20 13.31
N PHE A 686 12.24 19.34 12.06
CA PHE A 686 13.52 18.79 11.60
C PHE A 686 14.73 19.41 12.31
N LEU A 687 14.58 20.54 13.00
CA LEU A 687 15.65 21.12 13.82
C LEU A 687 16.15 20.15 14.90
N LYS A 688 15.34 19.16 15.32
CA LYS A 688 15.76 18.07 16.23
C LYS A 688 17.01 17.34 15.73
N LEU A 689 17.23 17.26 14.41
CA LEU A 689 18.41 16.61 13.84
C LEU A 689 19.72 17.31 14.24
N ARG A 690 19.69 18.62 14.54
CA ARG A 690 20.86 19.38 15.02
C ARG A 690 21.42 18.87 16.34
N LEU A 691 20.65 18.08 17.10
CA LEU A 691 21.12 17.42 18.32
C LEU A 691 22.27 16.44 18.05
N PHE A 692 22.32 15.84 16.87
CA PHE A 692 23.38 14.91 16.51
C PHE A 692 24.72 15.59 16.22
N GLU A 693 24.73 16.91 16.00
CA GLU A 693 25.96 17.72 15.91
C GLU A 693 26.51 18.11 17.30
N MET A 694 25.75 17.90 18.38
CA MET A 694 26.15 18.28 19.73
C MET A 694 27.07 17.23 20.39
N THR A 695 28.17 16.92 19.73
CA THR A 695 29.12 15.88 20.14
C THR A 695 29.93 16.22 21.39
N GLN A 696 29.71 17.40 21.98
CA GLN A 696 30.19 17.71 23.34
C GLN A 696 29.44 16.93 24.43
N TYR A 697 28.29 16.33 24.10
CA TYR A 697 27.49 15.51 25.00
C TYR A 697 27.63 14.03 24.66
N ASP A 698 27.87 13.20 25.67
CA ASP A 698 27.97 11.74 25.48
C ASP A 698 26.60 11.11 25.13
N ARG A 699 25.53 11.66 25.71
CA ARG A 699 24.14 11.18 25.58
C ARG A 699 23.20 12.38 25.63
N ILE A 700 22.14 12.35 24.83
CA ILE A 700 21.10 13.38 24.83
C ILE A 700 19.76 12.70 24.97
N LEU A 701 19.00 13.02 26.02
CA LEU A 701 17.57 12.70 26.10
C LEU A 701 16.77 13.86 25.51
N PHE A 702 16.06 13.59 24.43
CA PHE A 702 15.11 14.50 23.83
C PHE A 702 13.72 14.31 24.46
N VAL A 703 13.06 15.44 24.78
CA VAL A 703 11.68 15.47 25.27
C VAL A 703 10.96 16.68 24.68
N ASP A 704 9.82 16.45 24.06
CA ASP A 704 8.99 17.52 23.51
C ASP A 704 8.42 18.46 24.61
N ALA A 705 8.15 19.71 24.23
CA ALA A 705 7.68 20.74 25.16
C ALA A 705 6.29 20.46 25.73
N ASP A 706 5.46 19.65 25.07
CA ASP A 706 4.17 19.15 25.55
C ASP A 706 4.29 17.93 26.48
N THR A 707 5.41 17.76 27.17
CA THR A 707 5.59 16.69 28.14
C THR A 707 5.37 17.17 29.57
N LEU A 708 4.66 16.37 30.36
CA LEU A 708 4.53 16.54 31.80
C LEU A 708 5.41 15.52 32.52
N ILE A 709 6.33 16.00 33.36
CA ILE A 709 7.23 15.14 34.14
C ILE A 709 6.61 14.83 35.50
N ARG A 710 6.69 13.57 35.95
CA ARG A 710 6.12 13.10 37.21
C ARG A 710 7.11 12.39 38.13
N GLY A 711 8.32 12.10 37.64
CA GLY A 711 9.41 11.51 38.41
C GLY A 711 10.76 12.01 37.93
N LYS A 712 11.83 11.56 38.59
CA LYS A 712 13.20 11.90 38.20
C LYS A 712 13.58 11.15 36.92
N LEU A 713 14.30 11.84 36.03
CA LEU A 713 14.78 11.27 34.77
C LEU A 713 16.22 10.75 34.86
N ASP A 714 16.97 11.04 35.94
CA ASP A 714 18.39 10.69 36.05
C ASP A 714 18.65 9.18 35.80
N ASP A 715 17.80 8.30 36.34
CA ASP A 715 18.03 6.84 36.26
C ASP A 715 17.87 6.28 34.83
N ILE A 716 17.39 7.06 33.86
CA ILE A 716 17.25 6.59 32.46
C ILE A 716 18.62 6.32 31.82
N PHE A 717 19.64 7.03 32.27
CA PHE A 717 20.99 6.86 31.73
C PHE A 717 21.73 5.66 32.34
N ASP A 718 21.19 5.09 33.41
CA ASP A 718 21.68 3.85 33.98
C ASP A 718 21.08 2.60 33.32
N GLU A 719 20.14 2.77 32.37
CA GLU A 719 19.57 1.64 31.63
C GLU A 719 20.61 1.02 30.69
N LEU A 720 20.61 -0.32 30.64
CA LEU A 720 21.58 -1.10 29.87
C LEU A 720 21.54 -0.76 28.37
N GLU A 721 20.35 -0.46 27.88
CA GLU A 721 20.02 -0.09 26.52
C GLU A 721 20.67 1.24 26.13
N VAL A 722 20.82 2.15 27.10
CA VAL A 722 21.38 3.51 26.96
C VAL A 722 22.90 3.52 27.14
N GLN A 723 23.41 2.70 28.06
CA GLN A 723 24.84 2.66 28.36
C GLN A 723 25.67 2.03 27.23
N ARG A 724 25.12 1.04 26.51
CA ARG A 724 25.88 0.22 25.56
C ARG A 724 25.63 0.63 24.11
N PRO A 725 26.59 1.21 23.37
CA PRO A 725 26.44 1.38 21.93
C PRO A 725 26.15 0.04 21.22
N ALA A 726 25.33 0.08 20.18
CA ALA A 726 25.10 -1.01 19.25
C ALA A 726 26.09 -0.94 18.09
N ASN A 727 26.50 -2.09 17.57
CA ASN A 727 27.21 -2.14 16.29
C ASN A 727 26.22 -1.96 15.14
N THR A 728 26.59 -1.19 14.14
CA THR A 728 25.84 -1.11 12.89
C THR A 728 25.89 -2.46 12.18
N LEU A 729 24.72 -2.95 11.75
CA LEU A 729 24.54 -4.28 11.18
C LEU A 729 24.91 -4.28 9.69
N SER A 730 26.19 -4.47 9.39
CA SER A 730 26.75 -4.43 8.02
C SER A 730 26.12 -5.39 7.01
N ARG A 731 25.48 -6.46 7.48
CA ARG A 731 24.73 -7.44 6.65
C ARG A 731 23.36 -6.95 6.18
N ARG A 732 22.83 -5.85 6.75
CA ARG A 732 21.54 -5.28 6.37
C ARG A 732 21.74 -4.14 5.37
N ILE A 733 20.88 -4.08 4.37
CA ILE A 733 21.06 -3.22 3.20
C ILE A 733 20.75 -1.77 3.55
N ARG A 734 21.79 -0.94 3.57
CA ARG A 734 21.69 0.52 3.43
C ARG A 734 21.62 0.86 1.94
N ARG A 735 20.86 1.88 1.55
CA ARG A 735 20.84 2.31 0.15
C ARG A 735 22.20 2.88 -0.25
N ALA A 736 22.64 2.59 -1.47
CA ALA A 736 24.01 2.92 -1.90
C ALA A 736 24.26 4.44 -2.00
N ASP A 737 23.20 5.21 -2.23
CA ASP A 737 23.18 6.67 -2.39
C ASP A 737 23.11 7.44 -1.07
N GLU A 738 22.92 6.77 0.07
CA GLU A 738 22.97 7.40 1.39
C GLU A 738 24.43 7.67 1.83
N ALA A 739 24.62 8.49 2.86
CA ALA A 739 25.94 8.69 3.47
C ALA A 739 26.35 7.48 4.35
N PRO A 740 27.66 7.24 4.56
CA PRO A 740 28.14 6.14 5.38
C PRO A 740 27.53 6.15 6.79
N LEU A 741 27.37 4.97 7.36
CA LEU A 741 26.87 4.79 8.73
C LEU A 741 28.04 4.69 9.70
N PRO A 742 27.86 5.15 10.95
CA PRO A 742 28.88 4.94 11.97
C PRO A 742 29.05 3.46 12.28
N ALA A 743 30.25 3.07 12.70
CA ALA A 743 30.52 1.68 13.10
C ALA A 743 29.69 1.28 14.34
N GLN A 744 29.46 2.23 15.24
CA GLN A 744 28.61 2.08 16.42
C GLN A 744 27.68 3.27 16.56
N TYR A 745 26.47 3.02 17.07
CA TYR A 745 25.47 4.03 17.35
C TYR A 745 24.76 3.72 18.67
N MET A 746 24.13 4.72 19.27
CA MET A 746 23.18 4.49 20.37
C MET A 746 21.94 5.31 20.07
N PHE A 747 20.82 4.63 19.91
CA PHE A 747 19.50 5.26 19.79
C PHE A 747 18.47 4.35 20.46
N ALA A 748 17.81 4.87 21.49
CA ALA A 748 16.73 4.19 22.19
C ALA A 748 15.52 5.12 22.32
N ALA A 749 14.33 4.57 22.20
CA ALA A 749 13.09 5.34 22.16
C ALA A 749 11.94 4.58 22.84
N ARG A 750 10.78 5.21 22.94
CA ARG A 750 9.54 4.55 23.36
C ARG A 750 8.62 4.37 22.18
N SER A 751 8.05 3.17 22.07
CA SER A 751 6.97 2.85 21.14
C SER A 751 5.87 3.92 21.17
N ASP A 752 5.37 4.27 19.98
CA ASP A 752 4.31 5.26 19.87
C ASP A 752 2.94 4.63 20.16
N ASN A 753 2.28 5.07 21.23
CA ASN A 753 0.96 4.57 21.60
C ASN A 753 -0.13 4.95 20.58
N GLN A 754 0.16 5.84 19.61
CA GLN A 754 -0.76 6.09 18.51
C GLN A 754 -1.17 4.80 17.78
N LEU A 755 -0.25 3.84 17.62
CA LEU A 755 -0.53 2.57 16.94
C LEU A 755 -1.17 1.51 17.83
N THR A 756 -1.30 1.75 19.13
CA THR A 756 -1.84 0.79 20.10
C THR A 756 -3.16 1.25 20.71
N GLY A 757 -3.84 2.20 20.04
CA GLY A 757 -5.16 2.69 20.45
C GLY A 757 -5.15 4.09 21.08
N GLU A 758 -4.08 4.87 20.89
CA GLU A 758 -3.90 6.21 21.45
C GLU A 758 -4.20 6.19 22.97
N ARG A 759 -5.21 6.93 23.45
CA ARG A 759 -5.58 6.94 24.88
C ARG A 759 -6.16 5.62 25.39
N ARG A 760 -6.55 4.70 24.50
CA ARG A 760 -7.10 3.39 24.85
C ARG A 760 -6.03 2.29 24.84
N HIS A 761 -4.76 2.65 24.74
CA HIS A 761 -3.67 1.67 24.79
C HIS A 761 -3.66 0.90 26.12
N PRO A 762 -3.29 -0.40 26.10
CA PRO A 762 -3.24 -1.23 27.31
C PRO A 762 -2.07 -0.81 28.21
N PHE A 763 -2.15 -1.13 29.50
CA PHE A 763 -1.04 -0.95 30.43
C PHE A 763 -0.52 -2.33 30.92
N PRO A 764 0.80 -2.63 30.81
CA PRO A 764 1.83 -1.80 30.18
C PRO A 764 1.64 -1.67 28.66
N PRO A 765 2.06 -0.55 28.05
CA PRO A 765 1.93 -0.32 26.61
C PRO A 765 2.70 -1.37 25.81
N LEU A 766 2.11 -1.78 24.68
CA LEU A 766 2.72 -2.74 23.76
C LEU A 766 3.91 -2.12 23.03
N ASN A 767 4.88 -2.96 22.69
CA ASN A 767 5.95 -2.57 21.78
C ASN A 767 5.42 -2.49 20.35
N THR A 768 5.96 -1.56 19.58
CA THR A 768 5.58 -1.31 18.19
C THR A 768 6.84 -1.20 17.31
N GLU A 769 6.64 -1.20 16.00
CA GLU A 769 7.71 -1.04 15.03
C GLU A 769 8.21 0.41 14.96
N VAL A 770 7.36 1.39 15.30
CA VAL A 770 7.67 2.82 15.28
C VAL A 770 7.77 3.41 16.67
N PHE A 771 8.67 4.36 16.87
CA PHE A 771 8.75 5.12 18.11
C PHE A 771 8.24 6.55 17.95
N SER A 772 7.83 7.15 19.07
CA SER A 772 7.50 8.57 19.15
C SER A 772 8.78 9.41 19.12
N ALA A 773 8.84 10.39 18.22
CA ALA A 773 9.95 11.36 18.20
C ALA A 773 9.82 12.46 19.27
N GLY A 774 8.84 12.32 20.18
CA GLY A 774 8.68 13.20 21.33
C GLY A 774 9.45 12.77 22.58
N PHE A 775 9.95 11.53 22.62
CA PHE A 775 10.77 11.03 23.73
C PHE A 775 11.76 9.95 23.27
N TRP A 776 13.04 10.30 23.18
CA TRP A 776 14.11 9.38 22.76
C TRP A 776 15.48 9.81 23.28
N ILE A 777 16.41 8.87 23.38
CA ILE A 777 17.78 9.09 23.82
C ILE A 777 18.76 8.63 22.75
N ALA A 778 19.78 9.44 22.46
CA ALA A 778 20.81 9.10 21.48
C ALA A 778 22.22 9.49 21.93
N ALA A 779 23.23 8.85 21.35
CA ALA A 779 24.60 9.36 21.33
C ALA A 779 24.77 10.26 20.09
N PRO A 780 25.08 11.57 20.26
CA PRO A 780 25.33 12.46 19.14
C PRO A 780 26.48 11.96 18.26
N SER A 781 26.34 12.13 16.95
CA SER A 781 27.35 11.73 15.97
C SER A 781 27.21 12.59 14.71
N GLN A 782 28.32 13.20 14.30
CA GLN A 782 28.36 13.92 13.03
C GLN A 782 28.04 12.98 11.85
N GLU A 783 28.46 11.71 11.92
CA GLU A 783 28.16 10.72 10.88
C GLU A 783 26.66 10.40 10.81
N LEU A 784 25.96 10.34 11.96
CA LEU A 784 24.50 10.20 11.98
C LEU A 784 23.80 11.44 11.41
N PHE A 785 24.27 12.64 11.77
CA PHE A 785 23.75 13.87 11.20
C PHE A 785 23.89 13.89 9.67
N ASP A 786 25.09 13.59 9.17
CA ASP A 786 25.37 13.54 7.74
C ASP A 786 24.53 12.45 7.03
N TYR A 787 24.29 11.33 7.70
CA TYR A 787 23.35 10.29 7.26
C TYR A 787 21.93 10.83 7.11
N PHE A 788 21.37 11.48 8.12
CA PHE A 788 20.02 12.08 8.01
C PHE A 788 19.94 13.15 6.91
N MET A 789 20.98 13.97 6.79
CA MET A 789 21.06 14.98 5.73
C MET A 789 21.17 14.35 4.33
N SER A 790 21.76 13.16 4.21
CA SER A 790 21.74 12.40 2.96
C SER A 790 20.34 11.89 2.64
N ILE A 791 19.64 11.29 3.62
CA ILE A 791 18.27 10.79 3.48
C ILE A 791 17.34 11.89 2.96
N LEU A 792 17.42 13.11 3.52
CA LEU A 792 16.61 14.26 3.11
C LEU A 792 16.78 14.68 1.64
N LYS A 793 17.89 14.34 1.00
CA LYS A 793 18.14 14.68 -0.42
C LYS A 793 17.44 13.73 -1.39
N HIS A 794 17.01 12.56 -0.92
CA HIS A 794 16.48 11.51 -1.79
C HIS A 794 14.96 11.46 -1.71
N TYR A 795 14.32 11.80 -2.83
CA TYR A 795 12.87 11.80 -2.98
C TYR A 795 12.22 10.50 -2.48
N ARG A 796 11.17 10.61 -1.65
CA ARG A 796 10.39 9.50 -1.08
C ARG A 796 11.22 8.47 -0.32
N ARG A 797 12.36 8.88 0.25
CA ARG A 797 13.18 7.97 1.07
C ARG A 797 12.46 7.55 2.36
N PHE A 798 11.58 8.41 2.88
CA PHE A 798 10.64 8.14 3.96
C PHE A 798 9.35 8.93 3.66
N ASP A 799 8.24 8.56 4.30
CA ASP A 799 6.99 9.35 4.23
C ASP A 799 7.12 10.57 5.17
N PRO A 800 7.09 11.82 4.70
CA PRO A 800 7.24 12.97 5.59
C PRO A 800 6.02 13.26 6.47
N HIS A 801 4.95 12.45 6.45
CA HIS A 801 3.70 12.71 7.18
C HIS A 801 3.89 13.09 8.66
N THR A 802 4.76 12.38 9.40
CA THR A 802 5.11 12.71 10.80
C THR A 802 6.44 13.44 10.94
N MET A 803 6.81 14.26 9.94
CA MET A 803 8.01 15.10 9.94
C MET A 803 9.31 14.29 10.14
N GLU A 804 10.16 14.72 11.06
CA GLU A 804 11.39 14.06 11.45
C GLU A 804 11.15 12.73 12.17
N GLN A 805 9.96 12.49 12.76
CA GLN A 805 9.64 11.18 13.34
C GLN A 805 9.71 10.10 12.26
N SER A 806 9.17 10.38 11.09
CA SER A 806 9.24 9.44 9.97
C SER A 806 10.66 9.25 9.45
N LEU A 807 11.47 10.32 9.41
CA LEU A 807 12.89 10.20 9.05
C LEU A 807 13.65 9.34 10.07
N LEU A 808 13.46 9.59 11.35
CA LEU A 808 14.14 8.87 12.43
C LEU A 808 13.67 7.41 12.49
N ASN A 809 12.36 7.16 12.29
CA ASN A 809 11.84 5.80 12.16
C ASN A 809 12.40 5.10 10.92
N TYR A 810 12.54 5.78 9.78
CA TYR A 810 13.24 5.22 8.63
C TYR A 810 14.70 4.89 8.95
N ALA A 811 15.43 5.82 9.54
CA ALA A 811 16.86 5.65 9.79
C ALA A 811 17.15 4.56 10.82
N PHE A 812 16.29 4.41 11.83
CA PHE A 812 16.46 3.46 12.91
C PHE A 812 15.47 2.27 12.89
N ARG A 813 14.75 2.04 11.78
CA ARG A 813 13.76 0.95 11.62
C ARG A 813 14.30 -0.43 12.03
N ARG A 814 13.41 -1.31 12.52
CA ARG A 814 13.79 -2.61 13.09
C ARG A 814 14.45 -3.56 12.09
N ASP A 815 14.15 -3.45 10.80
CA ASP A 815 14.75 -4.19 9.68
C ASP A 815 16.02 -3.51 9.12
N GLY A 816 16.31 -2.28 9.56
CA GLY A 816 17.40 -1.45 9.09
C GLY A 816 18.77 -1.80 9.67
N PRO A 817 19.84 -1.13 9.21
CA PRO A 817 21.20 -1.37 9.68
C PRO A 817 21.46 -0.84 11.09
N MET A 818 20.63 0.08 11.60
CA MET A 818 20.75 0.67 12.93
C MET A 818 19.41 0.58 13.70
N PRO A 819 18.87 -0.61 14.00
CA PRO A 819 17.59 -0.72 14.69
C PRO A 819 17.58 0.01 16.05
N TRP A 820 16.54 0.77 16.32
CA TRP A 820 16.34 1.44 17.61
C TRP A 820 16.10 0.42 18.73
N ARG A 821 16.45 0.77 19.97
CA ARG A 821 16.20 -0.05 21.16
C ARG A 821 15.01 0.43 21.95
N GLU A 822 14.19 -0.50 22.40
CA GLU A 822 13.03 -0.19 23.23
C GLU A 822 13.46 0.19 24.66
N MET A 823 13.11 1.39 25.13
CA MET A 823 13.29 1.78 26.54
C MET A 823 12.17 1.21 27.41
N HIS A 824 12.37 1.08 28.72
CA HIS A 824 11.31 0.56 29.61
C HIS A 824 10.05 1.45 29.58
N TYR A 825 8.85 0.85 29.59
CA TYR A 825 7.57 1.58 29.48
C TYR A 825 7.34 2.64 30.57
N LYS A 826 8.01 2.49 31.73
CA LYS A 826 7.96 3.46 32.83
C LYS A 826 8.41 4.87 32.43
N TRP A 827 9.15 5.05 31.34
CA TRP A 827 9.74 6.35 31.04
C TRP A 827 8.81 7.33 30.35
N SER A 828 8.04 6.87 29.37
CA SER A 828 7.20 7.76 28.59
C SER A 828 6.00 7.04 27.99
N ALA A 829 4.88 7.76 27.98
CA ALA A 829 3.66 7.38 27.29
C ALA A 829 3.15 8.57 26.44
N THR A 830 3.01 8.35 25.13
CA THR A 830 2.20 9.23 24.27
C THR A 830 0.72 8.89 24.50
N TRP A 831 -0.18 9.87 24.35
CA TRP A 831 -1.62 9.67 24.60
C TRP A 831 -1.95 9.05 25.96
N PRO A 832 -1.44 9.63 27.07
CA PRO A 832 -1.49 9.00 28.38
C PRO A 832 -2.92 8.82 28.91
N ASN A 833 -3.14 7.71 29.62
CA ASN A 833 -4.38 7.37 30.29
C ASN A 833 -4.18 7.10 31.80
N SER A 834 -5.24 6.68 32.50
CA SER A 834 -5.16 6.41 33.94
C SER A 834 -4.23 5.25 34.29
N GLY A 835 -4.09 4.26 33.41
CA GLY A 835 -3.15 3.14 33.57
C GLY A 835 -1.70 3.60 33.63
N ASP A 836 -1.29 4.55 32.80
CA ASP A 836 0.06 5.13 32.85
C ASP A 836 0.33 5.88 34.16
N VAL A 837 -0.70 6.56 34.66
CA VAL A 837 -0.67 7.32 35.90
C VAL A 837 -0.52 6.38 37.11
N GLU A 838 -1.32 5.33 37.16
CA GLU A 838 -1.29 4.29 38.19
C GLU A 838 0.00 3.47 38.11
N GLY A 839 0.48 3.24 36.89
CA GLY A 839 1.73 2.59 36.55
C GLY A 839 3.00 3.38 36.84
N HIS A 840 2.87 4.59 37.38
CA HIS A 840 3.96 5.50 37.69
C HIS A 840 4.86 5.83 36.49
N VAL A 841 4.29 5.99 35.30
CA VAL A 841 5.02 6.49 34.13
C VAL A 841 5.57 7.89 34.41
N VAL A 842 6.87 8.06 34.16
CA VAL A 842 7.68 9.22 34.55
C VAL A 842 7.38 10.44 33.69
N THR A 843 7.10 10.26 32.40
CA THR A 843 6.73 11.35 31.50
C THR A 843 5.47 11.05 30.71
N LEU A 844 4.59 12.06 30.61
CA LEU A 844 3.30 11.95 29.95
C LEU A 844 3.28 12.97 28.82
N HIS A 845 3.22 12.51 27.56
CA HIS A 845 3.37 13.36 26.37
C HIS A 845 2.01 13.68 25.75
N GLU A 846 1.53 14.91 25.96
CA GLU A 846 0.25 15.42 25.46
C GLU A 846 0.13 16.94 25.69
N LYS A 847 -0.62 17.66 24.84
CA LYS A 847 -0.83 19.10 24.96
C LYS A 847 -1.85 19.43 26.06
N PHE A 848 -1.53 19.14 27.32
CA PHE A 848 -2.46 19.25 28.46
C PHE A 848 -3.07 20.64 28.70
N TRP A 849 -2.51 21.71 28.12
CA TRP A 849 -3.18 23.01 28.09
C TRP A 849 -4.46 23.01 27.23
N LYS A 850 -4.54 22.14 26.21
CA LYS A 850 -5.62 22.04 25.22
C LYS A 850 -6.36 20.70 25.27
N THR A 851 -5.64 19.57 25.26
CA THR A 851 -6.14 18.19 25.08
C THR A 851 -5.87 17.32 26.32
N GLY A 852 -6.38 16.08 26.32
CA GLY A 852 -6.12 15.08 27.36
C GLY A 852 -7.16 15.00 28.50
N PRO A 853 -7.06 13.97 29.36
CA PRO A 853 -7.95 13.74 30.52
C PRO A 853 -8.01 14.93 31.48
N GLN A 854 -9.19 15.22 32.04
CA GLN A 854 -9.40 16.44 32.86
C GLN A 854 -8.50 16.52 34.10
N ASP A 855 -8.25 15.38 34.73
CA ASP A 855 -7.36 15.18 35.87
C ASP A 855 -5.90 15.45 35.49
N LEU A 856 -5.41 14.93 34.36
CA LEU A 856 -4.06 15.22 33.86
C LEU A 856 -3.90 16.69 33.45
N ARG A 857 -4.94 17.28 32.85
CA ARG A 857 -4.97 18.72 32.55
C ARG A 857 -4.96 19.57 33.83
N LYS A 858 -5.60 19.10 34.90
CA LYS A 858 -5.56 19.76 36.21
C LYS A 858 -4.14 19.69 36.78
N LEU A 859 -3.51 18.53 36.72
CA LEU A 859 -2.12 18.33 37.17
C LEU A 859 -1.15 19.25 36.42
N TRP A 860 -1.26 19.38 35.10
CA TRP A 860 -0.44 20.31 34.32
C TRP A 860 -0.66 21.77 34.75
N ARG A 861 -1.91 22.20 35.00
CA ARG A 861 -2.21 23.56 35.50
C ARG A 861 -1.63 23.80 36.89
N GLU A 862 -1.62 22.79 37.76
CA GLU A 862 -0.99 22.87 39.08
C GLU A 862 0.52 23.08 38.95
N GLN A 863 1.19 22.33 38.06
CA GLN A 863 2.62 22.50 37.79
C GLN A 863 2.96 23.85 37.17
N ARG A 864 2.13 24.36 36.25
CA ARG A 864 2.24 25.76 35.78
C ARG A 864 2.14 26.76 36.94
N GLY A 865 1.20 26.57 37.86
CA GLY A 865 1.05 27.43 39.03
C GLY A 865 2.25 27.37 39.98
N ASN A 866 2.85 26.19 40.16
CA ASN A 866 4.09 26.00 40.93
C ASN A 866 5.25 26.75 40.29
N MET A 867 5.45 26.59 38.98
CA MET A 867 6.45 27.31 38.19
C MET A 867 6.30 28.83 38.32
N GLN A 868 5.08 29.35 38.15
CA GLN A 868 4.81 30.79 38.27
C GLN A 868 5.14 31.32 39.68
N ARG A 869 4.74 30.61 40.73
CA ARG A 869 5.08 30.97 42.12
C ARG A 869 6.58 30.92 42.35
N TYR A 870 7.28 29.91 41.83
CA TYR A 870 8.72 29.77 41.98
C TYR A 870 9.46 30.96 41.35
N PHE A 871 9.26 31.21 40.06
CA PHE A 871 9.97 32.29 39.37
C PHE A 871 9.55 33.69 39.88
N SER A 872 8.31 33.88 40.34
CA SER A 872 7.91 35.16 40.97
C SER A 872 8.65 35.47 42.27
N LYS A 873 9.07 34.45 43.03
CA LYS A 873 9.81 34.60 44.29
C LYS A 873 11.31 34.77 44.10
N HIS A 874 11.82 34.45 42.91
CA HIS A 874 13.25 34.44 42.57
C HIS A 874 13.59 35.42 41.43
N ALA A 875 12.65 36.29 41.04
CA ALA A 875 12.89 37.37 40.08
C ALA A 875 13.60 38.54 40.78
N HIS A 876 14.94 38.54 40.77
CA HIS A 876 15.79 39.64 41.21
C HIS A 876 16.82 40.00 40.16
#